data_AF-A0A6L4AUE6-F1
#
_entry.id   AF-A0A6L4AUE6-F1
#
_cell.length_a   1.000
_cell.length_b   1.000
_cell.length_c   1.000
_cell.angle_alpha   90.00
_cell.angle_beta   90.00
_cell.angle_gamma   90.00
#
_symmetry.space_group_name_H-M   'P 1'
#
loop_
_entity.id
_entity.type
_entity.pdbx_description
1 polymer ?
#
loop_
_entity_poly.entity_id
_entity_poly.type
_entity_poly.pdbx_seq_one_letter_code
_entity_poly.pdbx_strand_id
1 'polypeptide(L)'
;AEQQASLHGRAAARGDRLAPTCATCHGSHEMRATDDPKSRVMVMNVPLLCGSCHKAGTEVSQFRDIPQQDILEHYVDSIHGEGLFLKGLTVTAVCTSCHTAHNILPHTDPDSSIAKQNVAATCTQCHARIEEVHRKVIEGKLWEERPHAIPACVDCHQPHEIRKVFYTAGMANQDCLSCHGKADLTMERDGATIPLFVDATAMETSTHGKIACAQCHTEVSPSHDRPCETIVSRVDCSVCHAEQVQAWSASTHGQLAAKNDSDAPVCLDCHDHHATRSRRDPLSPTFARNVPELCASCHRAGEKAAVRIDAEVPDIVQSYADSIHGQGLTEAGLVVTATCVNCHSSHRELPPDDPASTVHPDNLPSTCGTCHHGVAESFARSIHATATPEDGRRLPVCEDCHSSHSITRADKVGFRSRMMEQCGKCHEEESETFFDTFHGKVSRLGTEGAAKCSDCHGAHEILPTDDPRSTLSHANIVQTCAQCHPGSNRKFAGYLTHSTHHDPDKWPWLYWSFRFMTLLLVGTLTFFLFHTIAWLFRLFLSREEWRRHREELHHEGQKFYQRFTSFQRLQHLVMMISFFTLALTGMTLKFSYAPWAQWISRALGGSETMGVLHRLGGLTLFAIFFVHIWGVARARRELGRSWKQMLTGPETILFRWHDVKEFIQSARWFFGLGPRPKYGRYTYWEKFDYLAVFWGVVVIGSTGLVLWFPELFTRFLPGWSINVATIVHSDEALLAVGFIFTIHFFNTHFRPDKFPMDPVIFTGQVPLEEFKYDKPGEYEELVASGRLEEHLVEAFPKKVERGFKTFGFIALTVGLTLIALIIYAMLFAYR
;
A
#
# COMPACT_ATOMS: atom_id res chain seq x y z
N ALA A 1 -43.57 -73.08 -8.73
CA ALA A 1 -43.50 -72.19 -9.91
C ALA A 1 -42.20 -71.41 -9.92
N GLU A 2 -41.91 -70.57 -8.92
CA GLU A 2 -40.68 -69.76 -8.84
C GLU A 2 -39.38 -70.57 -8.98
N GLN A 3 -39.22 -71.63 -8.19
CA GLN A 3 -38.03 -72.50 -8.30
C GLN A 3 -37.84 -73.07 -9.72
N GLN A 4 -38.92 -73.38 -10.46
CA GLN A 4 -38.82 -73.92 -11.81
C GLN A 4 -38.34 -72.90 -12.84
N ALA A 5 -38.55 -71.60 -12.59
CA ALA A 5 -38.05 -70.50 -13.42
C ALA A 5 -36.58 -70.15 -13.12
N SER A 6 -36.12 -70.42 -11.90
CA SER A 6 -34.71 -70.20 -11.49
C SER A 6 -33.71 -70.97 -12.36
N LEU A 7 -32.47 -70.51 -12.39
CA LEU A 7 -31.35 -71.18 -13.06
C LEU A 7 -31.15 -72.62 -12.53
N HIS A 8 -31.22 -72.81 -11.21
CA HIS A 8 -31.10 -74.12 -10.57
C HIS A 8 -32.26 -75.05 -10.91
N GLY A 9 -33.51 -74.57 -10.87
CA GLY A 9 -34.66 -75.44 -11.19
C GLY A 9 -34.76 -75.78 -12.68
N ARG A 10 -34.40 -74.87 -13.58
CA ARG A 10 -34.26 -75.18 -15.01
C ARG A 10 -33.18 -76.23 -15.26
N ALA A 11 -32.05 -76.17 -14.56
CA ALA A 11 -31.00 -77.17 -14.65
C ALA A 11 -31.44 -78.53 -14.07
N ALA A 12 -32.06 -78.55 -12.89
CA ALA A 12 -32.57 -79.77 -12.26
C ALA A 12 -33.67 -80.45 -13.10
N ALA A 13 -34.56 -79.68 -13.73
CA ALA A 13 -35.60 -80.20 -14.62
C ALA A 13 -35.02 -80.87 -15.89
N ARG A 14 -33.81 -80.47 -16.31
CA ARG A 14 -33.06 -81.11 -17.41
C ARG A 14 -32.25 -82.33 -16.96
N GLY A 15 -32.34 -82.75 -15.70
CA GLY A 15 -31.61 -83.90 -15.16
C GLY A 15 -30.13 -83.60 -14.87
N ASP A 16 -29.75 -82.33 -14.70
CA ASP A 16 -28.38 -81.97 -14.34
C ASP A 16 -28.04 -82.47 -12.92
N ARG A 17 -27.10 -83.42 -12.83
CA ARG A 17 -26.65 -84.02 -11.56
C ARG A 17 -26.03 -82.99 -10.60
N LEU A 18 -25.50 -81.89 -11.14
CA LEU A 18 -24.86 -80.82 -10.36
C LEU A 18 -25.85 -79.75 -9.89
N ALA A 19 -27.11 -79.77 -10.36
CA ALA A 19 -28.11 -78.80 -9.96
C ALA A 19 -28.74 -79.18 -8.59
N PRO A 20 -28.83 -78.23 -7.64
CA PRO A 20 -29.44 -78.51 -6.35
C PRO A 20 -30.96 -78.70 -6.48
N THR A 21 -31.51 -79.58 -5.65
CA THR A 21 -32.96 -79.80 -5.52
C THR A 21 -33.48 -79.19 -4.23
N CYS A 22 -34.81 -79.15 -4.04
CA CYS A 22 -35.41 -78.72 -2.78
C CYS A 22 -34.85 -79.50 -1.58
N ALA A 23 -34.63 -80.81 -1.74
CA ALA A 23 -34.06 -81.67 -0.71
C ALA A 23 -32.58 -81.37 -0.44
N THR A 24 -31.84 -80.89 -1.44
CA THR A 24 -30.45 -80.44 -1.27
C THR A 24 -30.39 -79.25 -0.30
N CYS A 25 -31.27 -78.26 -0.49
CA CYS A 25 -31.28 -77.03 0.29
C CYS A 25 -31.96 -77.18 1.66
N HIS A 26 -33.13 -77.83 1.72
CA HIS A 26 -33.96 -77.92 2.94
C HIS A 26 -33.78 -79.22 3.73
N GLY A 27 -33.14 -80.24 3.14
CA GLY A 27 -33.15 -81.60 3.64
C GLY A 27 -34.41 -82.38 3.20
N SER A 28 -34.37 -83.71 3.32
CA SER A 28 -35.48 -84.58 2.89
C SER A 28 -36.50 -84.82 4.01
N HIS A 29 -36.04 -85.23 5.21
CA HIS A 29 -36.90 -85.59 6.35
C HIS A 29 -36.59 -84.80 7.64
N GLU A 30 -35.65 -83.86 7.58
CA GLU A 30 -35.21 -83.03 8.71
C GLU A 30 -35.46 -81.54 8.46
N MET A 31 -36.52 -81.21 7.71
CA MET A 31 -36.90 -79.82 7.43
C MET A 31 -37.27 -79.12 8.74
N ARG A 32 -36.47 -78.13 9.12
CA ARG A 32 -36.65 -77.32 10.32
C ARG A 32 -37.12 -75.92 9.93
N ALA A 33 -37.75 -75.23 10.88
CA ALA A 33 -38.11 -73.82 10.72
C ALA A 33 -36.88 -72.97 10.40
N THR A 34 -37.05 -71.87 9.66
CA THR A 34 -35.94 -71.03 9.18
C THR A 34 -35.19 -70.29 10.30
N ASP A 35 -35.77 -70.22 11.49
CA ASP A 35 -35.21 -69.64 12.70
C ASP A 35 -34.55 -70.67 13.63
N ASP A 36 -34.69 -71.98 13.36
CA ASP A 36 -33.98 -73.04 14.10
C ASP A 36 -32.48 -72.98 13.77
N PRO A 37 -31.58 -72.87 14.77
CA PRO A 37 -30.13 -72.88 14.57
C PRO A 37 -29.58 -74.08 13.78
N LYS A 38 -30.29 -75.21 13.80
CA LYS A 38 -29.93 -76.44 13.08
C LYS A 38 -30.53 -76.50 11.68
N SER A 39 -31.32 -75.52 11.25
CA SER A 39 -31.88 -75.46 9.91
C SER A 39 -30.80 -75.09 8.89
N ARG A 40 -30.75 -75.82 7.77
CA ARG A 40 -29.78 -75.56 6.69
C ARG A 40 -29.98 -74.20 6.02
N VAL A 41 -31.20 -73.67 6.10
CA VAL A 41 -31.61 -72.39 5.50
C VAL A 41 -31.72 -71.27 6.54
N MET A 42 -31.28 -71.50 7.78
CA MET A 42 -31.09 -70.41 8.74
C MET A 42 -30.07 -69.42 8.20
N VAL A 43 -30.27 -68.12 8.42
CA VAL A 43 -29.40 -67.04 7.89
C VAL A 43 -27.91 -67.32 8.09
N MET A 44 -27.50 -67.76 9.29
CA MET A 44 -26.10 -68.11 9.60
C MET A 44 -25.53 -69.27 8.77
N ASN A 45 -26.40 -70.17 8.30
CA ASN A 45 -26.03 -71.39 7.58
C ASN A 45 -26.13 -71.22 6.05
N VAL A 46 -26.83 -70.19 5.55
CA VAL A 46 -27.04 -69.96 4.11
C VAL A 46 -25.73 -69.85 3.33
N PRO A 47 -24.71 -69.05 3.74
CA PRO A 47 -23.46 -68.99 2.99
C PRO A 47 -22.73 -70.33 2.93
N LEU A 48 -22.76 -71.12 4.02
CA LEU A 48 -22.16 -72.45 4.07
C LEU A 48 -22.93 -73.45 3.17
N LEU A 49 -24.27 -73.34 3.13
CA LEU A 49 -25.12 -74.13 2.25
C LEU A 49 -24.79 -73.84 0.78
N CYS A 50 -24.79 -72.57 0.37
CA CYS A 50 -24.43 -72.17 -1.00
C CYS A 50 -22.99 -72.57 -1.32
N GLY A 51 -22.07 -72.38 -0.37
CA GLY A 51 -20.66 -72.73 -0.49
C GLY A 51 -20.40 -74.24 -0.61
N SER A 52 -21.32 -75.12 -0.19
CA SER A 52 -21.19 -76.57 -0.40
C SER A 52 -21.12 -76.95 -1.88
N CYS A 53 -21.70 -76.10 -2.76
CA CYS A 53 -21.62 -76.23 -4.21
C CYS A 53 -20.75 -75.15 -4.85
N HIS A 54 -20.66 -73.94 -4.30
CA HIS A 54 -20.01 -72.83 -5.01
C HIS A 54 -18.61 -72.45 -4.51
N LYS A 55 -18.08 -73.06 -3.45
CA LYS A 55 -16.68 -72.81 -3.03
C LYS A 55 -15.69 -73.49 -3.96
N ALA A 56 -14.45 -73.00 -3.98
CA ALA A 56 -13.38 -73.61 -4.75
C ALA A 56 -13.13 -75.07 -4.35
N GLY A 57 -12.86 -75.89 -5.36
CA GLY A 57 -12.63 -77.32 -5.23
C GLY A 57 -13.89 -78.20 -5.21
N THR A 58 -15.07 -77.64 -5.44
CA THR A 58 -16.32 -78.41 -5.59
C THR A 58 -16.51 -78.90 -7.03
N GLU A 59 -17.35 -79.92 -7.24
CA GLU A 59 -17.67 -80.40 -8.61
C GLU A 59 -18.25 -79.27 -9.48
N VAL A 60 -19.08 -78.38 -8.92
CA VAL A 60 -19.64 -77.25 -9.67
C VAL A 60 -18.54 -76.24 -10.04
N SER A 61 -17.65 -75.86 -9.13
CA SER A 61 -16.56 -74.91 -9.44
C SER A 61 -15.53 -75.47 -10.43
N GLN A 62 -15.40 -76.80 -10.53
CA GLN A 62 -14.44 -77.45 -11.43
C GLN A 62 -15.02 -77.73 -12.83
N PHE A 63 -16.31 -78.06 -12.92
CA PHE A 63 -16.96 -78.47 -14.17
C PHE A 63 -17.87 -77.40 -14.79
N ARG A 64 -18.11 -76.28 -14.11
CA ARG A 64 -18.90 -75.14 -14.61
C ARG A 64 -18.06 -73.89 -14.65
N ASP A 65 -18.24 -73.12 -15.72
CA ASP A 65 -17.69 -71.77 -15.82
C ASP A 65 -18.54 -70.84 -14.94
N ILE A 66 -18.01 -70.50 -13.76
CA ILE A 66 -18.62 -69.57 -12.82
C ILE A 66 -17.73 -68.33 -12.70
N PRO A 67 -18.30 -67.10 -12.72
CA PRO A 67 -17.52 -65.87 -12.72
C PRO A 67 -16.59 -65.68 -11.50
N GLN A 68 -16.87 -66.34 -10.37
CA GLN A 68 -16.06 -66.27 -9.14
C GLN A 68 -15.94 -67.67 -8.54
N GLN A 69 -14.70 -68.18 -8.42
CA GLN A 69 -14.43 -69.54 -7.93
C GLN A 69 -14.31 -69.61 -6.39
N ASP A 70 -13.96 -68.50 -5.73
CA ASP A 70 -13.72 -68.40 -4.28
C ASP A 70 -14.81 -67.62 -3.53
N ILE A 71 -16.04 -67.61 -4.07
CA ILE A 71 -17.16 -66.77 -3.61
C ILE A 71 -17.45 -66.85 -2.10
N LEU A 72 -17.28 -68.03 -1.48
CA LEU A 72 -17.52 -68.19 -0.04
C LEU A 72 -16.43 -67.49 0.78
N GLU A 73 -15.17 -67.64 0.40
CA GLU A 73 -14.03 -67.00 1.08
C GLU A 73 -14.14 -65.49 0.95
N HIS A 74 -14.43 -65.03 -0.27
CA HIS A 74 -14.71 -63.64 -0.55
C HIS A 74 -15.84 -63.13 0.36
N TYR A 75 -17.00 -63.80 0.37
CA TYR A 75 -18.15 -63.37 1.18
C TYR A 75 -17.78 -63.29 2.67
N VAL A 76 -17.03 -64.26 3.20
CA VAL A 76 -16.55 -64.27 4.59
C VAL A 76 -15.70 -63.02 4.87
N ASP A 77 -14.85 -62.64 3.91
CA ASP A 77 -14.02 -61.44 3.96
C ASP A 77 -14.78 -60.15 3.68
N SER A 78 -16.07 -60.19 3.29
CA SER A 78 -16.87 -58.98 3.10
C SER A 78 -17.34 -58.39 4.45
N ILE A 79 -17.82 -57.13 4.44
CA ILE A 79 -18.43 -56.53 5.63
C ILE A 79 -19.67 -57.31 6.10
N HIS A 80 -20.35 -57.98 5.16
CA HIS A 80 -21.47 -58.87 5.48
C HIS A 80 -20.98 -60.19 6.10
N GLY A 81 -19.87 -60.76 5.62
CA GLY A 81 -19.25 -61.93 6.24
C GLY A 81 -18.72 -61.67 7.64
N GLU A 82 -18.05 -60.53 7.85
CA GLU A 82 -17.61 -60.08 9.18
C GLU A 82 -18.81 -59.90 10.13
N GLY A 83 -19.87 -59.23 9.65
CA GLY A 83 -21.11 -59.05 10.42
C GLY A 83 -21.74 -60.38 10.82
N LEU A 84 -21.85 -61.31 9.87
CA LEU A 84 -22.48 -62.61 10.07
C LEU A 84 -21.61 -63.53 10.96
N PHE A 85 -20.38 -63.84 10.55
CA PHE A 85 -19.55 -64.86 11.18
C PHE A 85 -18.76 -64.36 12.39
N LEU A 86 -18.20 -63.15 12.35
CA LEU A 86 -17.37 -62.62 13.43
C LEU A 86 -18.20 -61.91 14.52
N LYS A 87 -19.26 -61.19 14.11
CA LYS A 87 -20.12 -60.44 15.03
C LYS A 87 -21.43 -61.16 15.38
N GLY A 88 -21.75 -62.27 14.71
CA GLY A 88 -22.93 -63.08 15.00
C GLY A 88 -24.27 -62.40 14.65
N LEU A 89 -24.27 -61.44 13.73
CA LEU A 89 -25.44 -60.64 13.40
C LEU A 89 -26.31 -61.33 12.35
N THR A 90 -27.47 -61.86 12.76
CA THR A 90 -28.43 -62.52 11.84
C THR A 90 -29.20 -61.56 10.95
N VAL A 91 -29.07 -60.25 11.17
CA VAL A 91 -29.66 -59.19 10.32
C VAL A 91 -28.78 -58.86 9.11
N THR A 92 -27.59 -59.45 9.03
CA THR A 92 -26.65 -59.21 7.95
C THR A 92 -27.09 -59.90 6.66
N ALA A 93 -26.86 -59.24 5.52
CA ALA A 93 -27.22 -59.77 4.21
C ALA A 93 -26.42 -61.05 3.88
N VAL A 94 -27.10 -62.08 3.39
CA VAL A 94 -26.54 -63.36 2.95
C VAL A 94 -26.81 -63.58 1.47
N CYS A 95 -26.31 -64.66 0.87
CA CYS A 95 -26.45 -64.94 -0.57
C CYS A 95 -27.91 -64.79 -1.08
N THR A 96 -28.88 -65.28 -0.30
CA THR A 96 -30.31 -65.21 -0.67
C THR A 96 -30.93 -63.82 -0.48
N SER A 97 -30.30 -62.93 0.29
CA SER A 97 -30.71 -61.53 0.42
C SER A 97 -30.49 -60.77 -0.89
N CYS A 98 -29.47 -61.16 -1.66
CA CYS A 98 -29.16 -60.53 -2.94
C CYS A 98 -29.68 -61.32 -4.14
N HIS A 99 -29.54 -62.65 -4.17
CA HIS A 99 -29.88 -63.49 -5.33
C HIS A 99 -31.30 -64.10 -5.29
N THR A 100 -32.07 -63.85 -4.23
CA THR A 100 -33.33 -64.54 -3.87
C THR A 100 -33.14 -66.04 -3.59
N ALA A 101 -34.01 -66.64 -2.77
CA ALA A 101 -33.86 -68.04 -2.36
C ALA A 101 -34.36 -69.05 -3.40
N HIS A 102 -35.48 -68.75 -4.08
CA HIS A 102 -36.15 -69.67 -5.01
C HIS A 102 -36.26 -69.13 -6.45
N ASN A 103 -35.66 -67.99 -6.77
CA ASN A 103 -35.65 -67.43 -8.12
C ASN A 103 -34.26 -66.89 -8.52
N ILE A 104 -33.22 -67.70 -8.31
CA ILE A 104 -31.83 -67.32 -8.64
C ILE A 104 -31.67 -67.22 -10.16
N LEU A 105 -31.44 -66.00 -10.66
CA LEU A 105 -31.22 -65.66 -12.07
C LEU A 105 -29.84 -65.03 -12.28
N PRO A 106 -29.23 -65.14 -13.48
CA PRO A 106 -27.96 -64.48 -13.77
C PRO A 106 -28.11 -62.95 -13.77
N HIS A 107 -27.03 -62.22 -13.47
CA HIS A 107 -27.04 -60.75 -13.39
C HIS A 107 -27.35 -60.03 -14.72
N THR A 108 -27.24 -60.74 -15.84
CA THR A 108 -27.61 -60.25 -17.18
C THR A 108 -29.09 -60.37 -17.47
N ASP A 109 -29.84 -61.12 -16.66
CA ASP A 109 -31.29 -61.28 -16.81
C ASP A 109 -32.00 -60.06 -16.20
N PRO A 110 -32.84 -59.34 -16.97
CA PRO A 110 -33.52 -58.14 -16.47
C PRO A 110 -34.42 -58.36 -15.26
N ASP A 111 -34.89 -59.60 -15.03
CA ASP A 111 -35.74 -59.96 -13.89
C ASP A 111 -34.91 -60.37 -12.66
N SER A 112 -33.58 -60.42 -12.77
CA SER A 112 -32.68 -60.73 -11.66
C SER A 112 -32.62 -59.58 -10.65
N SER A 113 -32.71 -59.89 -9.36
CA SER A 113 -32.55 -58.91 -8.27
C SER A 113 -31.17 -58.24 -8.25
N ILE A 114 -30.18 -58.83 -8.91
CA ILE A 114 -28.83 -58.27 -9.04
C ILE A 114 -28.53 -57.74 -10.45
N ALA A 115 -29.55 -57.58 -11.31
CA ALA A 115 -29.39 -56.87 -12.57
C ALA A 115 -29.02 -55.40 -12.31
N LYS A 116 -28.29 -54.77 -13.24
CA LYS A 116 -27.79 -53.38 -13.08
C LYS A 116 -28.90 -52.40 -12.70
N GLN A 117 -30.09 -52.56 -13.26
CA GLN A 117 -31.27 -51.73 -12.98
C GLN A 117 -31.99 -52.06 -11.66
N ASN A 118 -31.82 -53.27 -11.14
CA ASN A 118 -32.52 -53.75 -9.93
C ASN A 118 -31.64 -53.73 -8.68
N VAL A 119 -30.32 -53.73 -8.83
CA VAL A 119 -29.36 -53.88 -7.73
C VAL A 119 -29.50 -52.78 -6.67
N ALA A 120 -29.81 -51.55 -7.07
CA ALA A 120 -30.05 -50.45 -6.14
C ALA A 120 -31.26 -50.74 -5.24
N ALA A 121 -32.38 -51.22 -5.82
CA ALA A 121 -33.58 -51.61 -5.09
C ALA A 121 -33.32 -52.79 -4.14
N THR A 122 -32.40 -53.69 -4.50
CA THR A 122 -31.98 -54.80 -3.64
C THR A 122 -31.14 -54.29 -2.46
N CYS A 123 -30.17 -53.41 -2.68
CA CYS A 123 -29.33 -52.85 -1.63
C CYS A 123 -30.11 -51.98 -0.63
N THR A 124 -31.08 -51.19 -1.10
CA THR A 124 -31.87 -50.27 -0.27
C THR A 124 -32.84 -50.96 0.68
N GLN A 125 -33.09 -52.27 0.51
CA GLN A 125 -33.85 -53.07 1.48
C GLN A 125 -33.21 -53.05 2.88
N CYS A 126 -31.89 -52.90 2.95
CA CYS A 126 -31.14 -52.77 4.21
C CYS A 126 -30.46 -51.40 4.35
N HIS A 127 -30.05 -50.77 3.23
CA HIS A 127 -29.40 -49.45 3.22
C HIS A 127 -30.38 -48.31 2.95
N ALA A 128 -31.40 -48.15 3.80
CA ALA A 128 -32.51 -47.22 3.56
C ALA A 128 -32.10 -45.72 3.44
N ARG A 129 -30.97 -45.30 4.02
CA ARG A 129 -30.44 -43.92 3.94
C ARG A 129 -29.23 -43.79 3.01
N ILE A 130 -29.10 -44.68 2.03
CA ILE A 130 -27.92 -44.73 1.15
C ILE A 130 -27.73 -43.42 0.37
N GLU A 131 -28.82 -42.76 -0.02
CA GLU A 131 -28.76 -41.47 -0.72
C GLU A 131 -28.10 -40.39 0.15
N GLU A 132 -28.55 -40.24 1.41
CA GLU A 132 -28.04 -39.22 2.34
C GLU A 132 -26.54 -39.35 2.62
N VAL A 133 -26.04 -40.59 2.71
CA VAL A 133 -24.61 -40.84 2.95
C VAL A 133 -23.74 -40.64 1.71
N HIS A 134 -24.34 -40.62 0.50
CA HIS A 134 -23.64 -40.39 -0.76
C HIS A 134 -23.77 -38.96 -1.30
N ARG A 135 -24.61 -38.10 -0.71
CA ARG A 135 -24.78 -36.68 -1.14
C ARG A 135 -23.50 -35.83 -1.14
N LYS A 136 -22.47 -36.25 -0.41
CA LYS A 136 -21.14 -35.61 -0.42
C LYS A 136 -20.26 -36.03 -1.61
N VAL A 137 -20.64 -37.09 -2.30
CA VAL A 137 -19.89 -37.69 -3.42
C VAL A 137 -20.69 -37.50 -4.72
N ILE A 138 -21.97 -37.86 -4.73
CA ILE A 138 -22.89 -37.74 -5.86
C ILE A 138 -23.91 -36.63 -5.56
N GLU A 139 -24.15 -35.72 -6.49
CA GLU A 139 -25.16 -34.66 -6.34
C GLU A 139 -26.58 -35.24 -6.11
N GLY A 140 -27.26 -34.75 -5.08
CA GLY A 140 -28.57 -35.28 -4.64
C GLY A 140 -29.64 -35.29 -5.73
N LYS A 141 -29.67 -34.27 -6.59
CA LYS A 141 -30.67 -34.16 -7.68
C LYS A 141 -30.53 -35.25 -8.74
N LEU A 142 -29.32 -35.78 -8.95
CA LEU A 142 -29.09 -36.83 -9.94
C LEU A 142 -29.86 -38.12 -9.59
N TRP A 143 -30.13 -38.36 -8.31
CA TRP A 143 -30.89 -39.54 -7.86
C TRP A 143 -32.36 -39.50 -8.32
N GLU A 144 -32.92 -38.30 -8.49
CA GLU A 144 -34.31 -38.10 -8.91
C GLU A 144 -34.41 -37.84 -10.42
N GLU A 145 -33.53 -36.99 -10.96
CA GLU A 145 -33.63 -36.47 -12.33
C GLU A 145 -32.97 -37.38 -13.37
N ARG A 146 -31.83 -38.02 -13.02
CA ARG A 146 -31.03 -38.84 -13.94
C ARG A 146 -30.42 -40.08 -13.24
N PRO A 147 -31.23 -40.98 -12.66
CA PRO A 147 -30.73 -42.12 -11.88
C PRO A 147 -29.87 -43.11 -12.69
N HIS A 148 -30.05 -43.15 -14.02
CA HIS A 148 -29.24 -43.97 -14.93
C HIS A 148 -27.83 -43.43 -15.16
N ALA A 149 -27.57 -42.15 -14.86
CA ALA A 149 -26.26 -41.53 -14.96
C ALA A 149 -25.38 -41.79 -13.72
N ILE A 150 -25.97 -42.31 -12.65
CA ILE A 150 -25.26 -42.72 -11.44
C ILE A 150 -24.70 -44.13 -11.65
N PRO A 151 -23.40 -44.39 -11.36
CA PRO A 151 -22.86 -45.74 -11.40
C PRO A 151 -23.68 -46.70 -10.53
N ALA A 152 -23.90 -47.93 -10.98
CA ALA A 152 -24.56 -48.93 -10.14
C ALA A 152 -23.74 -49.14 -8.87
N CYS A 153 -24.37 -49.51 -7.76
CA CYS A 153 -23.66 -49.64 -6.48
C CYS A 153 -22.42 -50.55 -6.60
N VAL A 154 -22.53 -51.61 -7.41
CA VAL A 154 -21.46 -52.56 -7.68
C VAL A 154 -20.31 -51.96 -8.50
N ASP A 155 -20.56 -50.97 -9.35
CA ASP A 155 -19.52 -50.28 -10.15
C ASP A 155 -18.51 -49.53 -9.24
N CYS A 156 -18.90 -49.26 -8.00
CA CYS A 156 -18.07 -48.61 -6.98
C CYS A 156 -17.77 -49.50 -5.75
N HIS A 157 -18.48 -50.61 -5.55
CA HIS A 157 -18.37 -51.49 -4.38
C HIS A 157 -18.34 -52.98 -4.77
N GLN A 158 -17.39 -53.75 -4.22
CA GLN A 158 -17.44 -55.21 -4.33
C GLN A 158 -18.48 -55.79 -3.36
N PRO A 159 -19.53 -56.49 -3.84
CA PRO A 159 -20.58 -57.03 -2.97
C PRO A 159 -20.13 -58.30 -2.21
N HIS A 160 -19.08 -58.96 -2.71
CA HIS A 160 -18.57 -60.21 -2.16
C HIS A 160 -17.19 -60.09 -1.54
N GLU A 161 -16.51 -58.94 -1.45
CA GLU A 161 -15.16 -58.85 -0.84
C GLU A 161 -15.02 -57.52 -0.06
N ILE A 162 -14.15 -57.47 0.96
CA ILE A 162 -13.71 -56.19 1.53
C ILE A 162 -12.86 -55.43 0.50
N ARG A 163 -13.41 -54.31 0.02
CA ARG A 163 -12.84 -53.27 -0.86
C ARG A 163 -11.33 -53.39 -1.14
N LYS A 164 -10.97 -53.82 -2.36
CA LYS A 164 -9.95 -53.20 -3.24
C LYS A 164 -9.89 -53.80 -4.66
N VAL A 165 -11.04 -54.05 -5.30
CA VAL A 165 -11.04 -54.57 -6.68
C VAL A 165 -11.97 -53.72 -7.55
N PHE A 166 -11.37 -52.94 -8.45
CA PHE A 166 -12.06 -52.33 -9.58
C PHE A 166 -12.34 -53.43 -10.60
N TYR A 167 -13.54 -53.44 -11.18
CA TYR A 167 -13.99 -54.48 -12.11
C TYR A 167 -12.97 -54.76 -13.23
N THR A 168 -12.70 -56.04 -13.46
CA THR A 168 -12.27 -56.58 -14.78
C THR A 168 -13.43 -57.23 -15.54
N ALA A 169 -14.61 -57.39 -14.90
CA ALA A 169 -15.80 -58.04 -15.47
C ALA A 169 -16.88 -57.04 -15.98
N GLY A 170 -16.53 -55.76 -16.04
CA GLY A 170 -17.20 -54.70 -16.80
C GLY A 170 -16.09 -54.02 -17.61
N MET A 171 -16.44 -53.43 -18.76
CA MET A 171 -15.47 -52.96 -19.77
C MET A 171 -14.16 -52.47 -19.15
N ALA A 172 -13.10 -53.25 -19.33
CA ALA A 172 -11.81 -52.91 -18.77
C ALA A 172 -11.31 -51.65 -19.49
N ASN A 173 -10.49 -50.82 -18.82
CA ASN A 173 -9.83 -49.69 -19.48
C ASN A 173 -9.11 -50.13 -20.76
N GLN A 174 -8.58 -51.36 -20.79
CA GLN A 174 -7.95 -51.98 -21.94
C GLN A 174 -8.90 -52.12 -23.15
N ASP A 175 -10.18 -52.39 -22.94
CA ASP A 175 -11.18 -52.50 -24.00
C ASP A 175 -11.42 -51.14 -24.66
N CYS A 176 -11.55 -50.07 -23.86
CA CYS A 176 -11.65 -48.71 -24.36
C CYS A 176 -10.39 -48.30 -25.14
N LEU A 177 -9.22 -48.57 -24.55
CA LEU A 177 -7.91 -48.20 -25.09
C LEU A 177 -7.53 -48.99 -26.35
N SER A 178 -8.18 -50.13 -26.63
CA SER A 178 -7.99 -50.87 -27.90
C SER A 178 -8.30 -50.01 -29.13
N CYS A 179 -9.21 -49.05 -28.98
CA CYS A 179 -9.52 -48.03 -29.98
C CYS A 179 -8.95 -46.68 -29.57
N HIS A 180 -9.24 -46.19 -28.37
CA HIS A 180 -8.88 -44.84 -27.93
C HIS A 180 -7.38 -44.65 -27.68
N GLY A 181 -6.58 -45.72 -27.57
CA GLY A 181 -5.13 -45.64 -27.51
C GLY A 181 -4.45 -45.41 -28.87
N LYS A 182 -5.21 -45.29 -29.97
CA LYS A 182 -4.68 -45.03 -31.31
C LYS A 182 -4.66 -43.54 -31.60
N ALA A 183 -3.47 -43.01 -31.92
CA ALA A 183 -3.24 -41.57 -32.11
C ALA A 183 -4.02 -40.95 -33.29
N ASP A 184 -4.40 -41.76 -34.27
CA ASP A 184 -5.13 -41.36 -35.47
C ASP A 184 -6.66 -41.51 -35.34
N LEU A 185 -7.17 -41.96 -34.18
CA LEU A 185 -8.61 -42.11 -33.98
C LEU A 185 -9.28 -40.74 -33.93
N THR A 186 -10.21 -40.50 -34.85
CA THR A 186 -11.02 -39.29 -34.92
C THR A 186 -12.50 -39.64 -35.11
N MET A 187 -13.38 -38.69 -34.80
CA MET A 187 -14.79 -38.73 -35.18
C MET A 187 -15.23 -37.39 -35.75
N GLU A 188 -16.28 -37.40 -36.56
CA GLU A 188 -16.97 -36.17 -36.94
C GLU A 188 -18.16 -35.93 -36.00
N ARG A 189 -18.25 -34.70 -35.48
CA ARG A 189 -19.39 -34.22 -34.69
C ARG A 189 -19.63 -32.76 -35.04
N ASP A 190 -20.87 -32.43 -35.38
CA ASP A 190 -21.31 -31.06 -35.71
C ASP A 190 -20.43 -30.37 -36.78
N GLY A 191 -19.96 -31.14 -37.77
CA GLY A 191 -19.13 -30.65 -38.88
C GLY A 191 -17.64 -30.45 -38.56
N ALA A 192 -17.19 -30.82 -37.37
CA ALA A 192 -15.79 -30.76 -36.96
C ALA A 192 -15.19 -32.17 -36.74
N THR A 193 -13.94 -32.35 -37.16
CA THR A 193 -13.15 -33.55 -36.85
C THR A 193 -12.55 -33.42 -35.45
N ILE A 194 -12.94 -34.33 -34.55
CA ILE A 194 -12.53 -34.35 -33.15
C ILE A 194 -11.60 -35.55 -32.93
N PRO A 195 -10.38 -35.35 -32.37
CA PRO A 195 -9.51 -36.45 -31.97
C PRO A 195 -10.09 -37.18 -30.75
N LEU A 196 -10.06 -38.51 -30.80
CA LEU A 196 -10.55 -39.40 -29.74
C LEU A 196 -9.41 -40.13 -29.02
N PHE A 197 -8.16 -39.79 -29.35
CA PHE A 197 -6.99 -40.38 -28.73
C PHE A 197 -6.90 -40.05 -27.24
N VAL A 198 -6.54 -41.06 -26.45
CA VAL A 198 -6.24 -40.99 -25.02
C VAL A 198 -4.86 -41.59 -24.79
N ASP A 199 -3.95 -40.81 -24.22
CA ASP A 199 -2.66 -41.30 -23.75
C ASP A 199 -2.86 -42.09 -22.45
N ALA A 200 -2.76 -43.42 -22.56
CA ALA A 200 -2.92 -44.35 -21.44
C ALA A 200 -1.92 -44.08 -20.31
N THR A 201 -0.69 -43.68 -20.63
CA THR A 201 0.36 -43.43 -19.63
C THR A 201 0.07 -42.13 -18.88
N ALA A 202 -0.35 -41.09 -19.60
CA ALA A 202 -0.76 -39.83 -18.99
C ALA A 202 -2.00 -40.01 -18.09
N MET A 203 -2.96 -40.85 -18.50
CA MET A 203 -4.14 -41.17 -17.69
C MET A 203 -3.78 -41.94 -16.43
N GLU A 204 -2.98 -42.99 -16.52
CA GLU A 204 -2.57 -43.82 -15.37
C GLU A 204 -1.80 -43.02 -14.31
N THR A 205 -1.03 -42.02 -14.74
CA THR A 205 -0.27 -41.12 -13.84
C THR A 205 -1.06 -39.91 -13.35
N SER A 206 -2.29 -39.72 -13.83
CA SER A 206 -3.17 -38.65 -13.38
C SER A 206 -3.72 -38.89 -11.97
N THR A 207 -4.36 -37.86 -11.40
CA THR A 207 -5.09 -37.98 -10.12
C THR A 207 -6.23 -38.99 -10.22
N HIS A 208 -6.75 -39.20 -11.43
CA HIS A 208 -7.83 -40.14 -11.74
C HIS A 208 -7.33 -41.48 -12.30
N GLY A 209 -6.02 -41.78 -12.30
CA GLY A 209 -5.47 -42.97 -12.95
C GLY A 209 -5.96 -44.32 -12.41
N LYS A 210 -6.64 -44.32 -11.25
CA LYS A 210 -7.28 -45.49 -10.66
C LYS A 210 -8.79 -45.58 -10.93
N ILE A 211 -9.35 -44.59 -11.62
CA ILE A 211 -10.76 -44.54 -12.01
C ILE A 211 -10.90 -45.17 -13.39
N ALA A 212 -11.84 -46.11 -13.54
CA ALA A 212 -12.09 -46.76 -14.81
C ALA A 212 -12.84 -45.81 -15.77
N CYS A 213 -12.63 -45.96 -17.08
CA CYS A 213 -13.26 -45.11 -18.10
C CYS A 213 -14.79 -45.08 -17.96
N ALA A 214 -15.40 -46.23 -17.68
CA ALA A 214 -16.85 -46.38 -17.50
C ALA A 214 -17.41 -45.67 -16.24
N GLN A 215 -16.55 -45.33 -15.27
CA GLN A 215 -16.97 -44.60 -14.06
C GLN A 215 -17.11 -43.09 -14.32
N CYS A 216 -16.39 -42.55 -15.32
CA CYS A 216 -16.57 -41.17 -15.79
C CYS A 216 -17.56 -41.10 -16.97
N HIS A 217 -17.48 -42.06 -17.88
CA HIS A 217 -18.39 -42.21 -19.01
C HIS A 217 -19.56 -43.12 -18.65
N THR A 218 -20.42 -42.67 -17.74
CA THR A 218 -21.48 -43.50 -17.13
C THR A 218 -22.54 -44.01 -18.12
N GLU A 219 -22.62 -43.40 -19.31
CA GLU A 219 -23.52 -43.78 -20.39
C GLU A 219 -23.02 -44.99 -21.21
N VAL A 220 -21.86 -45.58 -20.92
CA VAL A 220 -21.40 -46.79 -21.64
C VAL A 220 -22.29 -48.01 -21.36
N SER A 221 -22.57 -48.78 -22.42
CA SER A 221 -23.46 -49.93 -22.34
C SER A 221 -22.78 -51.23 -22.83
N PRO A 222 -22.40 -52.16 -21.94
CA PRO A 222 -21.74 -53.41 -22.30
C PRO A 222 -22.56 -54.35 -23.20
N SER A 223 -23.86 -54.09 -23.37
CA SER A 223 -24.75 -54.90 -24.19
C SER A 223 -24.71 -54.57 -25.69
N HIS A 224 -23.94 -53.55 -26.09
CA HIS A 224 -23.80 -53.14 -27.48
C HIS A 224 -22.44 -53.56 -28.05
N ASP A 225 -22.35 -53.79 -29.37
CA ASP A 225 -21.09 -54.16 -30.04
C ASP A 225 -20.05 -53.03 -29.96
N ARG A 226 -20.50 -51.77 -29.97
CA ARG A 226 -19.71 -50.59 -29.62
C ARG A 226 -20.28 -49.96 -28.35
N PRO A 227 -19.82 -50.33 -27.15
CA PRO A 227 -20.43 -49.86 -25.91
C PRO A 227 -20.38 -48.36 -25.64
N CYS A 228 -19.50 -47.62 -26.34
CA CYS A 228 -19.42 -46.16 -26.25
C CYS A 228 -20.37 -45.42 -27.22
N GLU A 229 -21.16 -46.13 -28.04
CA GLU A 229 -22.12 -45.49 -28.96
C GLU A 229 -23.32 -44.86 -28.24
N THR A 230 -23.58 -45.29 -27.01
CA THR A 230 -24.62 -44.76 -26.14
C THR A 230 -24.21 -43.47 -25.42
N ILE A 231 -22.95 -43.04 -25.54
CA ILE A 231 -22.47 -41.77 -24.97
C ILE A 231 -22.97 -40.61 -25.83
N VAL A 232 -23.86 -39.81 -25.28
CA VAL A 232 -24.41 -38.59 -25.90
C VAL A 232 -23.98 -37.34 -25.14
N SER A 233 -23.76 -37.46 -23.83
CA SER A 233 -23.44 -36.37 -22.92
C SER A 233 -21.94 -36.22 -22.66
N ARG A 234 -21.52 -35.03 -22.20
CA ARG A 234 -20.17 -34.82 -21.64
C ARG A 234 -20.09 -35.45 -20.25
N VAL A 235 -18.87 -35.79 -19.82
CA VAL A 235 -18.61 -36.28 -18.45
C VAL A 235 -19.09 -35.24 -17.43
N ASP A 236 -19.92 -35.69 -16.50
CA ASP A 236 -20.46 -34.87 -15.43
C ASP A 236 -19.61 -35.03 -14.16
N CYS A 237 -18.75 -34.06 -13.88
CA CYS A 237 -17.87 -34.10 -12.72
C CYS A 237 -18.64 -34.12 -11.38
N SER A 238 -19.91 -33.69 -11.36
CA SER A 238 -20.73 -33.64 -10.13
C SER A 238 -21.04 -35.03 -9.55
N VAL A 239 -20.85 -36.09 -10.35
CA VAL A 239 -20.97 -37.49 -9.91
C VAL A 239 -19.97 -37.82 -8.80
N CYS A 240 -18.82 -37.13 -8.75
CA CYS A 240 -17.81 -37.29 -7.69
C CYS A 240 -17.41 -35.97 -7.00
N HIS A 241 -17.62 -34.81 -7.66
CA HIS A 241 -17.20 -33.48 -7.23
C HIS A 241 -18.39 -32.52 -7.05
N ALA A 242 -19.48 -33.02 -6.47
CA ALA A 242 -20.73 -32.26 -6.31
C ALA A 242 -20.52 -30.86 -5.69
N GLU A 243 -19.71 -30.75 -4.63
CA GLU A 243 -19.45 -29.46 -3.97
C GLU A 243 -18.67 -28.48 -4.88
N GLN A 244 -17.64 -28.94 -5.59
CA GLN A 244 -16.84 -28.09 -6.46
C GLN A 244 -17.64 -27.63 -7.69
N VAL A 245 -18.44 -28.53 -8.27
CA VAL A 245 -19.34 -28.18 -9.38
C VAL A 245 -20.39 -27.19 -8.91
N GLN A 246 -21.01 -27.40 -7.75
CA GLN A 246 -21.98 -26.46 -7.20
C GLN A 246 -21.37 -25.08 -6.92
N ALA A 247 -20.17 -25.04 -6.36
CA ALA A 247 -19.45 -23.79 -6.14
C ALA A 247 -19.22 -23.06 -7.48
N TRP A 248 -18.68 -23.78 -8.48
CA TRP A 248 -18.38 -23.19 -9.79
C TRP A 248 -19.64 -22.71 -10.50
N SER A 249 -20.73 -23.49 -10.46
CA SER A 249 -22.03 -23.06 -11.02
C SER A 249 -22.56 -21.78 -10.37
N ALA A 250 -22.20 -21.52 -9.11
CA ALA A 250 -22.55 -20.28 -8.43
C ALA A 250 -21.56 -19.13 -8.72
N SER A 251 -20.37 -19.39 -9.27
CA SER A 251 -19.38 -18.36 -9.63
C SER A 251 -19.80 -17.57 -10.88
N THR A 252 -19.14 -16.44 -11.13
CA THR A 252 -19.35 -15.67 -12.37
C THR A 252 -19.05 -16.51 -13.61
N HIS A 253 -17.99 -17.35 -13.59
CA HIS A 253 -17.67 -18.22 -14.71
C HIS A 253 -18.78 -19.24 -14.97
N GLY A 254 -19.26 -19.94 -13.94
CA GLY A 254 -20.34 -20.92 -14.10
C GLY A 254 -21.67 -20.28 -14.52
N GLN A 255 -22.00 -19.10 -14.00
CA GLN A 255 -23.21 -18.37 -14.40
C GLN A 255 -23.16 -17.92 -15.87
N LEU A 256 -21.99 -17.48 -16.36
CA LEU A 256 -21.80 -17.10 -17.77
C LEU A 256 -21.80 -18.33 -18.68
N ALA A 257 -21.15 -19.42 -18.26
CA ALA A 257 -21.18 -20.69 -18.99
C ALA A 257 -22.60 -21.26 -19.13
N ALA A 258 -23.41 -21.17 -18.06
CA ALA A 258 -24.82 -21.57 -18.09
C ALA A 258 -25.68 -20.73 -19.06
N LYS A 259 -25.24 -19.51 -19.39
CA LYS A 259 -25.86 -18.63 -20.40
C LYS A 259 -25.33 -18.89 -21.82
N ASN A 260 -24.51 -19.92 -22.02
CA ASN A 260 -23.81 -20.23 -23.27
C ASN A 260 -22.90 -19.08 -23.75
N ASP A 261 -22.28 -18.32 -22.84
CA ASP A 261 -21.22 -17.39 -23.22
C ASP A 261 -19.99 -18.19 -23.65
N SER A 262 -19.58 -18.04 -24.92
CA SER A 262 -18.47 -18.78 -25.51
C SER A 262 -17.11 -18.42 -24.92
N ASP A 263 -17.02 -17.32 -24.17
CA ASP A 263 -15.78 -16.84 -23.54
C ASP A 263 -15.74 -17.17 -22.04
N ALA A 264 -16.76 -17.83 -21.49
CA ALA A 264 -16.75 -18.29 -20.11
C ALA A 264 -16.00 -19.62 -19.96
N PRO A 265 -15.01 -19.72 -19.07
CA PRO A 265 -14.24 -20.94 -18.89
C PRO A 265 -15.08 -22.02 -18.19
N VAL A 266 -14.94 -23.26 -18.65
CA VAL A 266 -15.47 -24.47 -18.02
C VAL A 266 -14.37 -25.23 -17.28
N CYS A 267 -14.74 -26.28 -16.56
CA CYS A 267 -13.80 -27.09 -15.77
C CYS A 267 -12.54 -27.51 -16.56
N LEU A 268 -12.73 -27.84 -17.85
CA LEU A 268 -11.70 -28.39 -18.73
C LEU A 268 -10.77 -27.33 -19.35
N ASP A 269 -11.06 -26.04 -19.15
CA ASP A 269 -10.13 -24.96 -19.51
C ASP A 269 -9.06 -24.76 -18.43
N CYS A 270 -9.37 -25.18 -17.18
CA CYS A 270 -8.46 -25.12 -16.04
C CYS A 270 -7.85 -26.48 -15.65
N HIS A 271 -8.56 -27.58 -15.97
CA HIS A 271 -8.16 -28.95 -15.69
C HIS A 271 -8.03 -29.77 -16.97
N ASP A 272 -7.06 -30.68 -17.02
CA ASP A 272 -6.91 -31.58 -18.17
C ASP A 272 -8.02 -32.66 -18.20
N HIS A 273 -8.47 -33.06 -19.39
CA HIS A 273 -9.51 -34.07 -19.61
C HIS A 273 -9.17 -35.45 -19.04
N HIS A 274 -7.98 -35.98 -19.34
CA HIS A 274 -7.57 -37.33 -18.96
C HIS A 274 -6.22 -37.36 -18.22
N ALA A 275 -5.49 -36.24 -18.18
CA ALA A 275 -4.21 -36.12 -17.48
C ALA A 275 -4.29 -35.13 -16.29
N THR A 276 -5.44 -35.03 -15.62
CA THR A 276 -5.64 -34.05 -14.53
C THR A 276 -4.64 -34.27 -13.40
N ARG A 277 -3.81 -33.25 -13.12
CA ARG A 277 -2.77 -33.28 -12.08
C ARG A 277 -3.22 -32.61 -10.78
N SER A 278 -2.69 -33.08 -9.66
CA SER A 278 -2.91 -32.46 -8.35
C SER A 278 -2.39 -31.02 -8.33
N ARG A 279 -3.06 -30.11 -7.63
CA ARG A 279 -2.57 -28.74 -7.35
C ARG A 279 -1.24 -28.68 -6.60
N ARG A 280 -0.73 -29.82 -6.12
CA ARG A 280 0.59 -29.96 -5.47
C ARG A 280 1.70 -30.34 -6.45
N ASP A 281 1.35 -30.78 -7.65
CA ASP A 281 2.31 -31.11 -8.71
C ASP A 281 2.75 -29.82 -9.42
N PRO A 282 4.05 -29.48 -9.47
CA PRO A 282 4.56 -28.31 -10.17
C PRO A 282 4.21 -28.21 -11.66
N LEU A 283 3.89 -29.34 -12.30
CA LEU A 283 3.45 -29.39 -13.70
C LEU A 283 1.95 -29.16 -13.87
N SER A 284 1.18 -29.07 -12.79
CA SER A 284 -0.25 -28.80 -12.86
C SER A 284 -0.52 -27.33 -13.21
N PRO A 285 -1.47 -27.02 -14.11
CA PRO A 285 -1.91 -25.64 -14.34
C PRO A 285 -2.41 -24.93 -13.07
N THR A 286 -2.93 -25.70 -12.11
CA THR A 286 -3.47 -25.20 -10.83
C THR A 286 -2.44 -25.19 -9.69
N PHE A 287 -1.18 -25.49 -9.97
CA PHE A 287 -0.10 -25.30 -9.01
C PHE A 287 0.08 -23.80 -8.73
N ALA A 288 0.36 -23.42 -7.48
CA ALA A 288 0.36 -22.01 -7.06
C ALA A 288 1.18 -21.08 -7.98
N ARG A 289 2.36 -21.52 -8.44
CA ARG A 289 3.21 -20.76 -9.37
C ARG A 289 2.59 -20.57 -10.75
N ASN A 290 1.75 -21.50 -11.20
CA ASN A 290 1.17 -21.53 -12.54
C ASN A 290 -0.20 -20.84 -12.60
N VAL A 291 -0.87 -20.67 -11.45
CA VAL A 291 -2.19 -20.02 -11.36
C VAL A 291 -2.25 -18.64 -12.02
N PRO A 292 -1.28 -17.70 -11.81
CA PRO A 292 -1.34 -16.40 -12.47
C PRO A 292 -1.34 -16.52 -14.00
N GLU A 293 -0.53 -17.40 -14.57
CA GLU A 293 -0.49 -17.62 -16.02
C GLU A 293 -1.77 -18.29 -16.53
N LEU A 294 -2.32 -19.23 -15.76
CA LEU A 294 -3.61 -19.86 -16.07
C LEU A 294 -4.72 -18.80 -16.18
N CYS A 295 -4.85 -17.91 -15.19
CA CYS A 295 -5.82 -16.83 -15.22
C CYS A 295 -5.51 -15.81 -16.34
N ALA A 296 -4.22 -15.56 -16.60
CA ALA A 296 -3.78 -14.61 -17.61
C ALA A 296 -4.18 -15.01 -19.04
N SER A 297 -4.40 -16.29 -19.31
CA SER A 297 -4.88 -16.76 -20.61
C SER A 297 -6.19 -16.09 -21.08
N CYS A 298 -7.00 -15.59 -20.14
CA CYS A 298 -8.23 -14.84 -20.44
C CYS A 298 -8.24 -13.41 -19.85
N HIS A 299 -7.55 -13.17 -18.74
CA HIS A 299 -7.61 -11.90 -17.99
C HIS A 299 -6.44 -10.95 -18.24
N ARG A 300 -5.42 -11.34 -19.03
CA ARG A 300 -4.35 -10.41 -19.42
C ARG A 300 -4.89 -9.32 -20.34
N ALA A 301 -4.33 -8.11 -20.26
CA ALA A 301 -4.74 -7.02 -21.14
C ALA A 301 -4.75 -7.43 -22.62
N GLY A 302 -5.88 -7.16 -23.29
CA GLY A 302 -6.12 -7.55 -24.68
C GLY A 302 -6.74 -8.93 -24.90
N GLU A 303 -6.80 -9.78 -23.86
CA GLU A 303 -7.48 -11.07 -23.92
C GLU A 303 -9.00 -10.95 -23.74
N LYS A 304 -9.70 -12.03 -24.11
CA LYS A 304 -11.16 -12.06 -24.27
C LYS A 304 -11.96 -11.60 -23.04
N ALA A 305 -11.53 -11.95 -21.83
CA ALA A 305 -12.21 -11.51 -20.62
C ALA A 305 -11.79 -10.08 -20.22
N ALA A 306 -10.51 -9.73 -20.37
CA ALA A 306 -10.00 -8.41 -20.02
C ALA A 306 -10.66 -7.28 -20.81
N VAL A 307 -11.00 -7.48 -22.09
CA VAL A 307 -11.69 -6.45 -22.90
C VAL A 307 -13.16 -6.24 -22.52
N ARG A 308 -13.74 -7.13 -21.71
CA ARG A 308 -15.14 -7.09 -21.27
C ARG A 308 -15.31 -6.62 -19.82
N ILE A 309 -14.25 -6.66 -19.03
CA ILE A 309 -14.26 -6.26 -17.61
C ILE A 309 -13.89 -4.78 -17.53
N ASP A 310 -14.78 -3.96 -16.96
CA ASP A 310 -14.50 -2.55 -16.66
C ASP A 310 -13.63 -2.47 -15.40
N ALA A 311 -12.32 -2.65 -15.58
CA ALA A 311 -11.35 -2.62 -14.51
C ALA A 311 -10.67 -1.25 -14.42
N GLU A 312 -10.57 -0.70 -13.20
CA GLU A 312 -9.84 0.54 -12.93
C GLU A 312 -8.33 0.43 -13.26
N VAL A 313 -7.80 -0.80 -13.26
CA VAL A 313 -6.43 -1.12 -13.69
C VAL A 313 -6.49 -1.84 -15.06
N PRO A 314 -5.93 -1.26 -16.14
CA PRO A 314 -6.02 -1.83 -17.49
C PRO A 314 -5.38 -3.21 -17.66
N ASP A 315 -4.38 -3.55 -16.84
CA ASP A 315 -3.75 -4.88 -16.81
C ASP A 315 -3.63 -5.40 -15.38
N ILE A 316 -4.68 -6.08 -14.93
CA ILE A 316 -4.75 -6.66 -13.58
C ILE A 316 -3.65 -7.71 -13.37
N VAL A 317 -3.36 -8.52 -14.39
CA VAL A 317 -2.34 -9.58 -14.31
C VAL A 317 -0.96 -8.98 -14.11
N GLN A 318 -0.61 -7.96 -14.89
CA GLN A 318 0.67 -7.28 -14.74
C GLN A 318 0.77 -6.57 -13.40
N SER A 319 -0.31 -5.91 -12.94
CA SER A 319 -0.28 -5.26 -11.62
C SER A 319 0.01 -6.26 -10.50
N TYR A 320 -0.67 -7.41 -10.48
CA TYR A 320 -0.39 -8.48 -9.54
C TYR A 320 1.06 -8.96 -9.64
N ALA A 321 1.59 -9.16 -10.85
CA ALA A 321 2.97 -9.58 -11.05
C ALA A 321 3.99 -8.58 -10.45
N ASP A 322 3.69 -7.27 -10.54
CA ASP A 322 4.51 -6.19 -9.99
C ASP A 322 4.37 -6.03 -8.46
N SER A 323 3.30 -6.57 -7.87
CA SER A 323 3.09 -6.56 -6.43
C SER A 323 4.12 -7.41 -5.68
N ILE A 324 4.22 -7.22 -4.36
CA ILE A 324 5.08 -8.07 -3.53
C ILE A 324 4.61 -9.53 -3.52
N HIS A 325 3.32 -9.78 -3.75
CA HIS A 325 2.81 -11.14 -3.87
C HIS A 325 3.28 -11.80 -5.17
N GLY A 326 3.18 -11.09 -6.29
CA GLY A 326 3.68 -11.54 -7.59
C GLY A 326 5.19 -11.79 -7.57
N GLN A 327 5.96 -10.80 -7.13
CA GLN A 327 7.43 -10.90 -6.99
C GLN A 327 7.83 -12.04 -6.04
N GLY A 328 7.12 -12.20 -4.91
CA GLY A 328 7.34 -13.30 -3.98
C GLY A 328 7.16 -14.68 -4.64
N LEU A 329 6.15 -14.82 -5.50
CA LEU A 329 5.85 -16.05 -6.20
C LEU A 329 6.83 -16.33 -7.36
N THR A 330 7.11 -15.34 -8.21
CA THR A 330 7.84 -15.52 -9.48
C THR A 330 9.35 -15.34 -9.34
N GLU A 331 9.81 -14.36 -8.56
CA GLU A 331 11.23 -14.06 -8.38
C GLU A 331 11.83 -14.85 -7.20
N ALA A 332 11.14 -14.89 -6.07
CA ALA A 332 11.61 -15.59 -4.87
C ALA A 332 11.17 -17.06 -4.80
N GLY A 333 10.28 -17.51 -5.68
CA GLY A 333 9.81 -18.91 -5.76
C GLY A 333 8.96 -19.35 -4.56
N LEU A 334 8.38 -18.41 -3.82
CA LEU A 334 7.62 -18.69 -2.59
C LEU A 334 6.18 -19.10 -2.93
N VAL A 335 5.93 -20.41 -3.02
CA VAL A 335 4.61 -21.00 -3.32
C VAL A 335 3.56 -20.83 -2.21
N VAL A 336 3.95 -20.27 -1.07
CA VAL A 336 3.07 -19.89 0.05
C VAL A 336 2.48 -18.49 -0.11
N THR A 337 2.95 -17.73 -1.11
CA THR A 337 2.47 -16.38 -1.38
C THR A 337 1.07 -16.40 -1.97
N ALA A 338 0.28 -15.35 -1.71
CA ALA A 338 -1.07 -15.23 -2.24
C ALA A 338 -1.07 -15.19 -3.77
N THR A 339 -1.96 -15.97 -4.38
CA THR A 339 -2.27 -16.02 -5.81
C THR A 339 -3.70 -15.54 -6.05
N CYS A 340 -4.14 -15.42 -7.31
CA CYS A 340 -5.50 -14.99 -7.67
C CYS A 340 -6.58 -15.76 -6.89
N VAL A 341 -6.45 -17.09 -6.79
CA VAL A 341 -7.45 -17.94 -6.13
C VAL A 341 -7.45 -17.86 -4.60
N ASN A 342 -6.39 -17.31 -3.99
CA ASN A 342 -6.37 -17.08 -2.54
C ASN A 342 -7.26 -15.90 -2.15
N CYS A 343 -7.43 -14.93 -3.05
CA CYS A 343 -8.29 -13.77 -2.84
C CYS A 343 -9.67 -13.97 -3.48
N HIS A 344 -9.73 -14.51 -4.70
CA HIS A 344 -10.96 -14.62 -5.49
C HIS A 344 -11.65 -15.99 -5.43
N SER A 345 -11.15 -16.96 -4.65
CA SER A 345 -11.57 -18.38 -4.71
C SER A 345 -11.19 -19.07 -6.04
N SER A 346 -11.12 -20.41 -6.02
CA SER A 346 -10.78 -21.22 -7.20
C SER A 346 -11.98 -21.68 -8.01
N HIS A 347 -13.15 -21.77 -7.37
CA HIS A 347 -14.40 -22.25 -7.97
C HIS A 347 -15.59 -21.40 -7.50
N ARG A 348 -15.37 -20.20 -6.93
CA ARG A 348 -16.46 -19.35 -6.43
C ARG A 348 -16.11 -17.87 -6.57
N GLU A 349 -15.45 -17.56 -7.67
CA GLU A 349 -15.06 -16.23 -8.07
C GLU A 349 -16.29 -15.38 -8.36
N LEU A 350 -16.48 -14.36 -7.52
CA LEU A 350 -17.61 -13.45 -7.53
C LEU A 350 -17.11 -12.00 -7.57
N PRO A 351 -17.85 -11.06 -8.17
CA PRO A 351 -17.47 -9.65 -8.20
C PRO A 351 -17.41 -9.06 -6.77
N PRO A 352 -16.65 -7.97 -6.55
CA PRO A 352 -16.50 -7.35 -5.23
C PRO A 352 -17.81 -6.77 -4.66
N ASP A 353 -18.81 -6.48 -5.51
CA ASP A 353 -20.12 -5.99 -5.07
C ASP A 353 -21.05 -7.11 -4.54
N ASP A 354 -20.68 -8.38 -4.73
CA ASP A 354 -21.46 -9.50 -4.20
C ASP A 354 -21.06 -9.76 -2.75
N PRO A 355 -21.98 -9.71 -1.76
CA PRO A 355 -21.69 -9.97 -0.36
C PRO A 355 -21.10 -11.36 -0.06
N ALA A 356 -21.34 -12.34 -0.94
CA ALA A 356 -20.76 -13.67 -0.82
C ALA A 356 -19.32 -13.77 -1.39
N SER A 357 -18.83 -12.71 -2.04
CA SER A 357 -17.47 -12.65 -2.57
C SER A 357 -16.43 -12.53 -1.47
N THR A 358 -15.35 -13.30 -1.56
CA THR A 358 -14.19 -13.19 -0.66
C THR A 358 -13.47 -11.85 -0.81
N VAL A 359 -13.62 -11.16 -1.94
CA VAL A 359 -13.08 -9.80 -2.14
C VAL A 359 -14.10 -8.70 -1.88
N HIS A 360 -15.28 -9.04 -1.35
CA HIS A 360 -16.22 -8.01 -0.89
C HIS A 360 -15.57 -7.22 0.26
N PRO A 361 -15.72 -5.89 0.31
CA PRO A 361 -15.23 -5.02 1.38
C PRO A 361 -15.34 -5.57 2.80
N ASP A 362 -16.52 -6.05 3.18
CA ASP A 362 -16.80 -6.57 4.53
C ASP A 362 -16.05 -7.88 4.82
N ASN A 363 -15.67 -8.62 3.77
CA ASN A 363 -14.96 -9.89 3.86
C ASN A 363 -13.44 -9.72 3.76
N LEU A 364 -12.93 -8.60 3.21
CA LEU A 364 -11.50 -8.37 2.98
C LEU A 364 -10.61 -8.59 4.22
N PRO A 365 -10.95 -8.09 5.42
CA PRO A 365 -10.13 -8.37 6.62
C PRO A 365 -9.98 -9.87 6.90
N SER A 366 -11.02 -10.67 6.65
CA SER A 366 -10.98 -12.12 6.81
C SER A 366 -10.17 -12.81 5.71
N THR A 367 -10.31 -12.35 4.47
CA THR A 367 -9.55 -12.86 3.32
C THR A 367 -8.06 -12.62 3.49
N CYS A 368 -7.66 -11.38 3.77
CA CYS A 368 -6.27 -11.05 4.10
C CYS A 368 -5.80 -11.79 5.36
N GLY A 369 -6.67 -11.92 6.37
CA GLY A 369 -6.41 -12.60 7.63
C GLY A 369 -6.11 -14.10 7.52
N THR A 370 -6.42 -14.74 6.39
CA THR A 370 -6.03 -16.14 6.12
C THR A 370 -4.50 -16.32 6.17
N CYS A 371 -3.75 -15.30 5.72
CA CYS A 371 -2.29 -15.28 5.78
C CYS A 371 -1.76 -14.25 6.78
N HIS A 372 -2.42 -13.10 6.93
CA HIS A 372 -2.02 -11.98 7.79
C HIS A 372 -2.81 -11.93 9.10
N HIS A 373 -2.99 -13.08 9.75
CA HIS A 373 -3.89 -13.23 10.89
C HIS A 373 -3.65 -12.19 12.01
N GLY A 374 -2.40 -11.99 12.43
CA GLY A 374 -2.08 -11.01 13.48
C GLY A 374 -2.36 -9.55 13.09
N VAL A 375 -2.27 -9.21 11.79
CA VAL A 375 -2.64 -7.88 11.29
C VAL A 375 -4.16 -7.74 11.28
N ALA A 376 -4.89 -8.77 10.84
CA ALA A 376 -6.35 -8.77 10.86
C ALA A 376 -6.90 -8.63 12.29
N GLU A 377 -6.30 -9.33 13.27
CA GLU A 377 -6.65 -9.15 14.68
C GLU A 377 -6.38 -7.74 15.20
N SER A 378 -5.26 -7.14 14.81
CA SER A 378 -4.91 -5.77 15.19
C SER A 378 -5.87 -4.75 14.58
N PHE A 379 -6.22 -4.95 13.30
CA PHE A 379 -7.19 -4.13 12.59
C PHE A 379 -8.60 -4.24 13.15
N ALA A 380 -9.04 -5.44 13.54
CA ALA A 380 -10.33 -5.65 14.19
C ALA A 380 -10.49 -4.89 15.52
N ARG A 381 -9.39 -4.51 16.17
CA ARG A 381 -9.39 -3.66 17.38
C ARG A 381 -9.28 -2.17 17.09
N SER A 382 -8.98 -1.79 15.85
CA SER A 382 -8.84 -0.40 15.42
C SER A 382 -10.18 0.33 15.41
N ILE A 383 -10.15 1.64 15.61
CA ILE A 383 -11.31 2.51 15.46
C ILE A 383 -11.90 2.44 14.05
N HIS A 384 -11.07 2.15 13.03
CA HIS A 384 -11.50 1.96 11.65
C HIS A 384 -12.30 0.66 11.43
N ALA A 385 -12.33 -0.26 12.40
CA ALA A 385 -13.18 -1.45 12.36
C ALA A 385 -14.35 -1.37 13.36
N THR A 386 -14.18 -0.67 14.49
CA THR A 386 -15.15 -0.69 15.60
C THR A 386 -16.04 0.54 15.67
N ALA A 387 -15.69 1.65 15.01
CA ALA A 387 -16.48 2.87 15.08
C ALA A 387 -17.83 2.73 14.35
N THR A 388 -18.75 3.64 14.68
CA THR A 388 -19.96 3.86 13.88
C THR A 388 -19.98 5.34 13.52
N PRO A 389 -19.64 5.70 12.28
CA PRO A 389 -19.57 7.11 11.88
C PRO A 389 -20.97 7.75 11.91
N GLU A 390 -21.07 8.94 12.50
CA GLU A 390 -22.34 9.65 12.71
C GLU A 390 -23.02 10.05 11.39
N ASP A 391 -22.24 10.25 10.34
CA ASP A 391 -22.70 10.66 9.01
C ASP A 391 -22.96 9.48 8.06
N GLY A 392 -22.88 8.25 8.56
CA GLY A 392 -23.14 7.03 7.79
C GLY A 392 -22.10 6.70 6.72
N ARG A 393 -20.93 7.36 6.72
CA ARG A 393 -19.83 7.00 5.79
C ARG A 393 -19.34 5.57 6.04
N ARG A 394 -18.88 4.90 4.99
CA ARG A 394 -18.21 3.61 5.14
C ARG A 394 -16.83 3.82 5.76
N LEU A 395 -16.48 2.98 6.74
CA LEU A 395 -15.13 2.95 7.31
C LEU A 395 -14.13 2.31 6.33
N PRO A 396 -12.86 2.75 6.34
CA PRO A 396 -11.85 2.21 5.45
C PRO A 396 -11.54 0.76 5.81
N VAL A 397 -11.32 -0.08 4.79
CA VAL A 397 -10.83 -1.46 4.91
C VAL A 397 -9.39 -1.55 4.38
N CYS A 398 -8.83 -2.77 4.33
CA CYS A 398 -7.42 -2.97 3.99
C CYS A 398 -7.02 -2.33 2.64
N GLU A 399 -7.88 -2.42 1.62
CA GLU A 399 -7.58 -1.92 0.27
C GLU A 399 -7.60 -0.39 0.14
N ASP A 400 -8.34 0.29 1.03
CA ASP A 400 -8.41 1.76 1.06
C ASP A 400 -7.09 2.38 1.52
N CYS A 401 -6.30 1.63 2.29
CA CYS A 401 -4.99 2.05 2.77
C CYS A 401 -3.85 1.57 1.86
N HIS A 402 -3.95 0.36 1.30
CA HIS A 402 -2.97 -0.15 0.34
C HIS A 402 -3.63 -1.11 -0.68
N SER A 403 -3.35 -0.90 -1.97
CA SER A 403 -3.95 -1.72 -3.03
C SER A 403 -3.51 -3.18 -2.99
N SER A 404 -4.46 -4.12 -3.06
CA SER A 404 -4.21 -5.57 -3.05
C SER A 404 -3.40 -6.07 -4.26
N HIS A 405 -3.57 -5.44 -5.43
CA HIS A 405 -2.87 -5.80 -6.66
C HIS A 405 -1.59 -5.00 -6.91
N SER A 406 -1.32 -3.91 -6.18
CA SER A 406 -0.09 -3.13 -6.34
C SER A 406 0.67 -2.92 -5.03
N ILE A 407 0.38 -3.76 -4.03
CA ILE A 407 1.00 -3.69 -2.70
C ILE A 407 2.52 -3.85 -2.81
N THR A 408 3.24 -2.95 -2.15
CA THR A 408 4.70 -2.91 -2.12
C THR A 408 5.22 -3.18 -0.71
N ARG A 409 6.50 -3.54 -0.57
CA ARG A 409 7.11 -3.74 0.74
C ARG A 409 7.16 -2.41 1.53
N ALA A 410 6.92 -2.52 2.83
CA ALA A 410 6.91 -1.37 3.74
C ALA A 410 8.28 -0.70 3.94
N ASP A 411 9.38 -1.38 3.61
CA ASP A 411 10.75 -0.88 3.69
C ASP A 411 11.20 -0.10 2.45
N LYS A 412 10.42 -0.11 1.35
CA LYS A 412 10.73 0.68 0.16
C LYS A 412 10.54 2.17 0.45
N VAL A 413 11.52 2.97 0.01
CA VAL A 413 11.45 4.44 0.05
C VAL A 413 10.16 4.92 -0.61
N GLY A 414 9.50 5.89 0.01
CA GLY A 414 8.22 6.44 -0.43
C GLY A 414 6.98 5.65 0.01
N PHE A 415 7.09 4.42 0.55
CA PHE A 415 5.93 3.68 1.05
C PHE A 415 5.20 4.46 2.15
N ARG A 416 5.96 4.93 3.16
CA ARG A 416 5.40 5.67 4.30
C ARG A 416 4.75 6.99 3.87
N SER A 417 5.33 7.65 2.87
CA SER A 417 4.77 8.88 2.29
C SER A 417 3.45 8.61 1.55
N ARG A 418 3.36 7.53 0.77
CA ARG A 418 2.10 7.11 0.13
C ARG A 418 1.02 6.74 1.16
N MET A 419 1.39 6.11 2.27
CA MET A 419 0.42 5.80 3.35
C MET A 419 -0.11 7.06 4.02
N MET A 420 0.75 8.07 4.23
CA MET A 420 0.32 9.37 4.74
C MET A 420 -0.69 10.05 3.80
N GLU A 421 -0.51 9.94 2.48
CA GLU A 421 -1.47 10.41 1.48
C GLU A 421 -2.81 9.65 1.55
N GLN A 422 -2.81 8.34 1.83
CA GLN A 422 -4.05 7.58 1.97
C GLN A 422 -4.87 8.04 3.19
N CYS A 423 -4.22 8.29 4.33
CA CYS A 423 -4.90 8.86 5.50
C CYS A 423 -5.58 10.20 5.15
N GLY A 424 -4.91 11.05 4.38
CA GLY A 424 -5.41 12.36 3.98
C GLY A 424 -6.62 12.36 3.04
N LYS A 425 -6.96 11.23 2.39
CA LYS A 425 -8.18 11.11 1.57
C LYS A 425 -9.45 11.18 2.40
N CYS A 426 -9.40 10.75 3.66
CA CYS A 426 -10.52 10.80 4.60
C CYS A 426 -10.31 11.82 5.72
N HIS A 427 -9.07 12.08 6.13
CA HIS A 427 -8.67 13.04 7.16
C HIS A 427 -8.04 14.29 6.54
N GLU A 428 -8.79 14.99 5.70
CA GLU A 428 -8.29 16.13 4.91
C GLU A 428 -7.81 17.28 5.81
N GLU A 429 -8.65 17.71 6.77
CA GLU A 429 -8.33 18.82 7.69
C GLU A 429 -7.10 18.51 8.58
N GLU A 430 -7.05 17.31 9.14
CA GLU A 430 -5.92 16.88 9.98
C GLU A 430 -4.63 16.75 9.17
N SER A 431 -4.74 16.29 7.92
CA SER A 431 -3.62 16.17 6.98
C SER A 431 -3.07 17.55 6.60
N GLU A 432 -3.93 18.50 6.25
CA GLU A 432 -3.54 19.88 5.93
C GLU A 432 -2.80 20.54 7.09
N THR A 433 -3.39 20.49 8.29
CA THR A 433 -2.77 21.07 9.49
C THR A 433 -1.48 20.36 9.90
N PHE A 434 -1.39 19.04 9.70
CA PHE A 434 -0.15 18.30 9.91
C PHE A 434 0.95 18.78 8.96
N PHE A 435 0.63 19.03 7.69
CA PHE A 435 1.59 19.50 6.70
C PHE A 435 2.16 20.90 6.98
N ASP A 436 1.48 21.70 7.80
CA ASP A 436 1.97 22.99 8.28
C ASP A 436 2.96 22.87 9.44
N THR A 437 3.01 21.71 10.10
CA THR A 437 3.99 21.44 11.16
C THR A 437 5.40 21.22 10.59
N PHE A 438 6.38 21.16 11.48
CA PHE A 438 7.75 20.83 11.09
C PHE A 438 7.83 19.45 10.42
N HIS A 439 7.25 18.41 11.03
CA HIS A 439 7.25 17.03 10.49
C HIS A 439 6.61 16.95 9.11
N GLY A 440 5.49 17.64 8.91
CA GLY A 440 4.82 17.73 7.63
C GLY A 440 5.68 18.39 6.54
N LYS A 441 6.27 19.55 6.84
CA LYS A 441 7.13 20.30 5.90
C LYS A 441 8.37 19.50 5.48
N VAL A 442 9.07 18.85 6.40
CA VAL A 442 10.22 18.02 6.03
C VAL A 442 9.82 16.74 5.30
N SER A 443 8.62 16.20 5.56
CA SER A 443 8.08 15.06 4.81
C SER A 443 7.80 15.44 3.35
N ARG A 444 7.24 16.64 3.09
CA ARG A 444 7.07 17.18 1.72
C ARG A 444 8.40 17.37 0.97
N LEU A 445 9.48 17.62 1.69
CA LEU A 445 10.83 17.70 1.12
C LEU A 445 11.47 16.32 0.83
N GLY A 446 10.73 15.21 1.05
CA GLY A 446 11.17 13.85 0.74
C GLY A 446 11.91 13.13 1.87
N THR A 447 11.76 13.58 3.12
CA THR A 447 12.47 13.01 4.26
C THR A 447 11.72 11.81 4.85
N GLU A 448 12.30 10.62 4.74
CA GLU A 448 11.74 9.39 5.33
C GLU A 448 11.86 9.35 6.85
N GLY A 449 12.92 9.94 7.42
CA GLY A 449 13.16 9.96 8.88
C GLY A 449 12.24 10.87 9.69
N ALA A 450 11.41 11.69 9.03
CA ALA A 450 10.41 12.50 9.72
C ALA A 450 9.19 11.66 10.09
N ALA A 451 8.62 11.91 11.27
CA ALA A 451 7.39 11.25 11.71
C ALA A 451 6.25 11.43 10.69
N LYS A 452 5.48 10.38 10.49
CA LYS A 452 4.28 10.28 9.65
C LYS A 452 3.08 9.96 10.55
N CYS A 453 1.87 9.98 9.99
CA CYS A 453 0.64 9.70 10.75
C CYS A 453 0.72 8.38 11.53
N SER A 454 1.22 7.31 10.90
CA SER A 454 1.31 5.99 11.49
C SER A 454 2.35 5.84 12.61
N ASP A 455 3.36 6.71 12.67
CA ASP A 455 4.35 6.71 13.76
C ASP A 455 3.75 7.19 15.07
N CYS A 456 2.74 8.06 14.98
CA CYS A 456 2.02 8.60 16.13
C CYS A 456 0.78 7.77 16.44
N HIS A 457 -0.04 7.43 15.45
CA HIS A 457 -1.34 6.79 15.61
C HIS A 457 -1.30 5.25 15.60
N GLY A 458 -0.19 4.65 15.14
CA GLY A 458 -0.13 3.24 14.78
C GLY A 458 -0.50 3.00 13.30
N ALA A 459 -0.21 1.80 12.80
CA ALA A 459 -0.48 1.43 11.40
C ALA A 459 -1.79 0.66 11.24
N HIS A 460 -1.96 -0.44 11.98
CA HIS A 460 -3.14 -1.32 11.86
C HIS A 460 -3.99 -1.38 13.14
N GLU A 461 -3.49 -0.92 14.29
CA GLU A 461 -4.27 -0.81 15.55
C GLU A 461 -4.34 0.66 15.95
N ILE A 462 -5.17 1.43 15.24
CA ILE A 462 -5.34 2.85 15.48
C ILE A 462 -6.45 3.01 16.51
N LEU A 463 -6.11 3.58 17.67
CA LEU A 463 -7.03 3.71 18.80
C LEU A 463 -7.34 5.18 19.12
N PRO A 464 -8.56 5.49 19.60
CA PRO A 464 -8.92 6.82 20.09
C PRO A 464 -7.97 7.32 21.18
N THR A 465 -7.79 8.64 21.29
CA THR A 465 -6.84 9.25 22.23
C THR A 465 -7.24 9.11 23.70
N ASP A 466 -8.51 8.80 23.98
CA ASP A 466 -9.05 8.50 25.30
C ASP A 466 -8.90 7.01 25.70
N ASP A 467 -8.63 6.11 24.75
CA ASP A 467 -8.29 4.71 25.06
C ASP A 467 -6.91 4.65 25.74
N PRO A 468 -6.79 4.09 26.96
CA PRO A 468 -5.51 3.97 27.66
C PRO A 468 -4.42 3.23 26.88
N ARG A 469 -4.79 2.32 25.97
CA ARG A 469 -3.87 1.53 25.14
C ARG A 469 -3.37 2.31 23.93
N SER A 470 -4.02 3.41 23.55
CA SER A 470 -3.60 4.24 22.44
C SER A 470 -2.18 4.76 22.65
N THR A 471 -1.37 4.77 21.59
CA THR A 471 -0.04 5.40 21.58
C THR A 471 -0.13 6.90 21.89
N LEU A 472 -1.28 7.52 21.68
CA LEU A 472 -1.54 8.94 21.93
C LEU A 472 -2.30 9.19 23.23
N SER A 473 -2.55 8.15 24.03
CA SER A 473 -3.18 8.30 25.34
C SER A 473 -2.37 9.20 26.25
N HIS A 474 -3.03 9.78 27.26
CA HIS A 474 -2.35 10.59 28.26
C HIS A 474 -1.15 9.87 28.90
N ALA A 475 -1.20 8.55 29.07
CA ALA A 475 -0.11 7.76 29.65
C ALA A 475 1.04 7.51 28.65
N ASN A 476 0.73 7.31 27.36
CA ASN A 476 1.69 6.77 26.38
C ASN A 476 2.34 7.84 25.49
N ILE A 477 1.71 9.00 25.31
CA ILE A 477 2.16 10.02 24.35
C ILE A 477 3.63 10.46 24.54
N VAL A 478 4.11 10.52 25.79
CA VAL A 478 5.51 10.88 26.08
C VAL A 478 6.47 9.84 25.49
N GLN A 479 6.14 8.55 25.64
CA GLN A 479 6.92 7.43 25.10
C GLN A 479 6.85 7.38 23.57
N THR A 480 5.70 7.70 22.99
CA THR A 480 5.52 7.80 21.54
C THR A 480 6.44 8.88 20.96
N CYS A 481 6.47 10.08 21.54
CA CYS A 481 7.45 11.10 21.16
C CYS A 481 8.89 10.65 21.42
N ALA A 482 9.13 9.88 22.50
CA ALA A 482 10.47 9.43 22.88
C ALA A 482 11.12 8.43 21.91
N GLN A 483 10.35 7.83 21.00
CA GLN A 483 10.90 6.98 19.93
C GLN A 483 11.87 7.75 19.02
N CYS A 484 11.62 9.05 18.83
CA CYS A 484 12.49 9.94 18.05
C CYS A 484 13.14 11.06 18.88
N HIS A 485 12.55 11.42 20.03
CA HIS A 485 13.01 12.49 20.93
C HIS A 485 13.37 11.94 22.32
N PRO A 486 14.59 11.42 22.55
CA PRO A 486 14.93 10.67 23.76
C PRO A 486 14.72 11.42 25.09
N GLY A 487 14.78 12.75 25.09
CA GLY A 487 14.51 13.63 26.24
C GLY A 487 13.07 14.19 26.26
N SER A 488 12.14 13.56 25.53
CA SER A 488 10.71 13.84 25.58
C SER A 488 10.20 13.82 27.02
N ASN A 489 9.32 14.77 27.32
CA ASN A 489 8.72 14.95 28.64
C ASN A 489 7.26 15.41 28.49
N ARG A 490 6.53 15.49 29.59
CA ARG A 490 5.08 15.80 29.56
C ARG A 490 4.76 17.13 28.87
N LYS A 491 5.56 18.16 29.09
CA LYS A 491 5.35 19.47 28.46
C LYS A 491 5.73 19.44 26.99
N PHE A 492 6.80 18.72 26.62
CA PHE A 492 7.18 18.49 25.22
C PHE A 492 6.08 17.78 24.43
N ALA A 493 5.47 16.74 25.00
CA ALA A 493 4.34 16.03 24.40
C ALA A 493 3.07 16.90 24.27
N GLY A 494 3.06 18.10 24.84
CA GLY A 494 2.04 19.13 24.59
C GLY A 494 2.28 19.95 23.31
N TYR A 495 3.23 19.54 22.46
CA TYR A 495 3.38 20.08 21.10
C TYR A 495 2.13 19.77 20.27
N LEU A 496 1.64 20.76 19.54
CA LEU A 496 0.40 20.62 18.79
C LEU A 496 0.70 20.16 17.36
N THR A 497 0.32 18.93 17.02
CA THR A 497 0.62 18.28 15.72
C THR A 497 -0.47 18.47 14.67
N HIS A 498 -1.72 18.74 15.08
CA HIS A 498 -2.85 19.09 14.22
C HIS A 498 -3.43 20.42 14.70
N SER A 499 -2.70 21.50 14.47
CA SER A 499 -3.08 22.84 14.93
C SER A 499 -3.08 23.84 13.78
N THR A 500 -4.03 24.75 13.81
CA THR A 500 -4.14 25.85 12.86
C THR A 500 -4.16 27.19 13.60
N HIS A 501 -3.76 28.25 12.91
CA HIS A 501 -3.85 29.63 13.39
C HIS A 501 -5.15 30.31 12.94
N HIS A 502 -6.06 29.58 12.28
CA HIS A 502 -7.35 30.10 11.79
C HIS A 502 -8.48 30.00 12.84
N ASP A 503 -8.33 29.16 13.86
CA ASP A 503 -9.32 28.94 14.91
C ASP A 503 -8.89 29.60 16.23
N PRO A 504 -9.43 30.77 16.57
CA PRO A 504 -9.09 31.48 17.81
C PRO A 504 -9.68 30.82 19.07
N ASP A 505 -10.73 30.02 18.94
CA ASP A 505 -11.42 29.40 20.07
C ASP A 505 -10.63 28.18 20.55
N LYS A 506 -10.14 27.37 19.60
CA LYS A 506 -9.32 26.18 19.88
C LYS A 506 -7.84 26.53 20.09
N TRP A 507 -7.30 27.48 19.33
CA TRP A 507 -5.85 27.79 19.31
C TRP A 507 -5.53 29.30 19.46
N PRO A 508 -5.95 29.94 20.57
CA PRO A 508 -5.87 31.40 20.72
C PRO A 508 -4.44 31.95 20.61
N TRP A 509 -3.45 31.26 21.19
CA TRP A 509 -2.07 31.71 21.17
C TRP A 509 -1.44 31.68 19.77
N LEU A 510 -1.80 30.70 18.94
CA LEU A 510 -1.32 30.60 17.57
C LEU A 510 -1.98 31.67 16.71
N TYR A 511 -3.29 31.85 16.84
CA TYR A 511 -4.06 32.88 16.15
C TYR A 511 -3.47 34.28 16.38
N TRP A 512 -3.34 34.70 17.64
CA TRP A 512 -2.85 36.05 17.96
C TRP A 512 -1.38 36.26 17.59
N SER A 513 -0.54 35.23 17.76
CA SER A 513 0.86 35.30 17.34
C SER A 513 0.98 35.50 15.83
N PHE A 514 0.24 34.71 15.04
CA PHE A 514 0.25 34.83 13.58
C PHE A 514 -0.26 36.19 13.11
N ARG A 515 -1.38 36.69 13.68
CA ARG A 515 -1.93 38.01 13.33
C ARG A 515 -0.98 39.14 13.67
N PHE A 516 -0.32 39.08 14.83
CA PHE A 516 0.70 40.05 15.21
C PHE A 516 1.90 40.04 14.25
N MET A 517 2.46 38.86 13.96
CA MET A 517 3.60 38.73 13.04
C MET A 517 3.24 39.17 11.62
N THR A 518 2.04 38.81 11.14
CA THR A 518 1.55 39.26 9.84
C THR A 518 1.39 40.78 9.78
N LEU A 519 0.81 41.40 10.81
CA LEU A 519 0.68 42.85 10.90
C LEU A 519 2.05 43.53 10.90
N LEU A 520 3.00 43.00 11.67
CA LEU A 520 4.37 43.50 11.72
C LEU A 520 5.04 43.39 10.35
N LEU A 521 4.92 42.25 9.68
CA LEU A 521 5.51 42.00 8.37
C LEU A 521 4.94 42.94 7.30
N VAL A 522 3.61 42.95 7.14
CA VAL A 522 2.93 43.75 6.12
C VAL A 522 3.11 45.24 6.43
N GLY A 523 2.91 45.65 7.68
CA GLY A 523 3.07 47.04 8.09
C GLY A 523 4.47 47.59 7.82
N THR A 524 5.51 46.83 8.19
CA THR A 524 6.90 47.24 7.99
C THR A 524 7.23 47.32 6.49
N LEU A 525 6.92 46.27 5.71
CA LEU A 525 7.23 46.25 4.28
C LEU A 525 6.44 47.33 3.52
N THR A 526 5.16 47.54 3.82
CA THR A 526 4.36 48.59 3.17
C THR A 526 4.92 49.99 3.46
N PHE A 527 5.28 50.28 4.71
CA PHE A 527 5.86 51.57 5.08
C PHE A 527 7.17 51.84 4.32
N PHE A 528 8.10 50.88 4.31
CA PHE A 528 9.39 51.05 3.67
C PHE A 528 9.35 50.96 2.14
N LEU A 529 8.38 50.23 1.57
CA LEU A 529 8.13 50.24 0.13
C LEU A 529 7.59 51.61 -0.30
N PHE A 530 6.64 52.18 0.45
CA PHE A 530 6.16 53.55 0.18
C PHE A 530 7.30 54.56 0.28
N HIS A 531 8.14 54.46 1.31
CA HIS A 531 9.34 55.28 1.46
C HIS A 531 10.28 55.15 0.24
N THR A 532 10.55 53.92 -0.19
CA THR A 532 11.38 53.61 -1.37
C THR A 532 10.79 54.21 -2.65
N ILE A 533 9.47 54.07 -2.86
CA ILE A 533 8.77 54.63 -4.02
C ILE A 533 8.80 56.16 -4.00
N ALA A 534 8.60 56.80 -2.83
CA ALA A 534 8.68 58.24 -2.70
C ALA A 534 10.11 58.76 -3.01
N TRP A 535 11.13 58.03 -2.59
CA TRP A 535 12.52 58.33 -2.95
C TRP A 535 12.77 58.16 -4.45
N LEU A 536 12.32 57.05 -5.05
CA LEU A 536 12.41 56.81 -6.50
C LEU A 536 11.73 57.92 -7.30
N PHE A 537 10.53 58.33 -6.87
CA PHE A 537 9.80 59.43 -7.49
C PHE A 537 10.61 60.73 -7.44
N ARG A 538 11.23 61.05 -6.30
CA ARG A 538 12.12 62.22 -6.19
C ARG A 538 13.32 62.14 -7.11
N LEU A 539 14.00 61.00 -7.17
CA LEU A 539 15.15 60.80 -8.05
C LEU A 539 14.76 60.87 -9.52
N PHE A 540 13.54 60.45 -9.88
CA PHE A 540 13.02 60.61 -11.23
C PHE A 540 12.79 62.08 -11.59
N LEU A 541 12.22 62.87 -10.67
CA LEU A 541 12.02 64.31 -10.87
C LEU A 541 13.35 65.10 -10.93
N SER A 542 14.34 64.73 -10.11
CA SER A 542 15.65 65.40 -10.08
C SER A 542 16.70 64.72 -10.96
N ARG A 543 16.28 64.12 -12.09
CA ARG A 543 17.14 63.29 -12.95
C ARG A 543 18.36 64.01 -13.49
N GLU A 544 18.19 65.24 -13.93
CA GLU A 544 19.29 66.05 -14.47
C GLU A 544 20.29 66.44 -13.38
N GLU A 545 19.80 66.77 -12.19
CA GLU A 545 20.64 67.19 -11.05
C GLU A 545 21.61 66.10 -10.61
N TRP A 546 21.12 64.87 -10.39
CA TRP A 546 21.99 63.79 -9.93
C TRP A 546 22.85 63.17 -11.05
N ARG A 547 22.41 63.25 -12.32
CA ARG A 547 23.25 62.83 -13.46
C ARG A 547 24.48 63.71 -13.60
N ARG A 548 24.29 65.03 -13.52
CA ARG A 548 25.40 65.99 -13.59
C ARG A 548 26.39 65.75 -12.45
N HIS A 549 25.88 65.59 -11.23
CA HIS A 549 26.72 65.27 -10.07
C HIS A 549 27.50 63.97 -10.27
N ARG A 550 26.89 62.94 -10.86
CA ARG A 550 27.56 61.66 -11.14
C ARG A 550 28.68 61.77 -12.18
N GLU A 551 28.50 62.59 -13.22
CA GLU A 551 29.54 62.84 -14.22
C GLU A 551 30.74 63.59 -13.61
N GLU A 552 30.48 64.52 -12.69
CA GLU A 552 31.51 65.25 -11.91
C GLU A 552 32.31 64.34 -10.95
N LEU A 553 31.84 63.12 -10.65
CA LEU A 553 32.56 62.19 -9.76
C LEU A 553 33.72 61.45 -10.46
N HIS A 554 33.80 61.43 -11.79
CA HIS A 554 34.72 60.58 -12.55
C HIS A 554 36.07 61.24 -12.94
N HIS A 555 36.59 62.16 -12.13
CA HIS A 555 37.88 62.83 -12.39
C HIS A 555 39.11 62.01 -11.97
N GLU A 556 40.15 61.99 -12.81
CA GLU A 556 41.44 61.37 -12.48
C GLU A 556 42.16 62.16 -11.37
N GLY A 557 42.65 61.46 -10.34
CA GLY A 557 43.34 62.08 -9.18
C GLY A 557 42.46 62.37 -7.95
N GLN A 558 41.23 61.88 -7.92
CA GLN A 558 40.32 61.99 -6.79
C GLN A 558 40.85 61.31 -5.51
N LYS A 559 40.78 62.01 -4.38
CA LYS A 559 41.04 61.45 -3.04
C LYS A 559 39.84 60.65 -2.53
N PHE A 560 40.09 59.58 -1.78
CA PHE A 560 39.04 58.72 -1.20
C PHE A 560 39.02 58.85 0.32
N TYR A 561 37.83 58.78 0.92
CA TYR A 561 37.61 58.73 2.37
C TYR A 561 37.38 57.27 2.81
N GLN A 562 38.11 56.83 3.84
CA GLN A 562 37.92 55.51 4.43
C GLN A 562 36.70 55.49 5.36
N ARG A 563 35.58 54.97 4.84
CA ARG A 563 34.33 54.86 5.59
C ARG A 563 34.27 53.63 6.50
N PHE A 564 34.80 52.49 6.02
CA PHE A 564 34.77 51.22 6.76
C PHE A 564 36.14 50.57 6.88
N THR A 565 36.42 50.03 8.06
CA THR A 565 37.65 49.29 8.34
C THR A 565 37.63 47.89 7.74
N SER A 566 38.80 47.27 7.50
CA SER A 566 38.89 45.88 7.01
C SER A 566 38.16 44.87 7.91
N PHE A 567 38.16 45.09 9.22
CA PHE A 567 37.45 44.24 10.17
C PHE A 567 35.92 44.31 9.98
N GLN A 568 35.36 45.52 9.87
CA GLN A 568 33.93 45.72 9.62
C GLN A 568 33.48 45.10 8.28
N ARG A 569 34.31 45.24 7.25
CA ARG A 569 34.05 44.62 5.94
C ARG A 569 34.05 43.09 6.00
N LEU A 570 35.01 42.51 6.74
CA LEU A 570 35.05 41.07 6.96
C LEU A 570 33.81 40.60 7.75
N GLN A 571 33.44 41.28 8.83
CA GLN A 571 32.23 40.97 9.58
C GLN A 571 30.99 41.00 8.69
N HIS A 572 30.86 42.02 7.83
CA HIS A 572 29.77 42.12 6.86
C HIS A 572 29.79 40.95 5.86
N LEU A 573 30.95 40.60 5.30
CA LEU A 573 31.08 39.49 4.35
C LEU A 573 30.64 38.16 4.97
N VAL A 574 31.13 37.83 6.18
CA VAL A 574 30.77 36.59 6.88
C VAL A 574 29.28 36.61 7.26
N MET A 575 28.76 37.75 7.73
CA MET A 575 27.34 37.92 8.03
C MET A 575 26.48 37.70 6.79
N MET A 576 26.89 38.24 5.65
CA MET A 576 26.19 38.10 4.38
C MET A 576 26.15 36.63 3.95
N ILE A 577 27.29 35.93 3.91
CA ILE A 577 27.33 34.49 3.54
C ILE A 577 26.45 33.67 4.49
N SER A 578 26.51 33.97 5.78
CA SER A 578 25.68 33.34 6.80
C SER A 578 24.19 33.60 6.57
N PHE A 579 23.81 34.84 6.29
CA PHE A 579 22.42 35.25 6.03
C PHE A 579 21.87 34.61 4.77
N PHE A 580 22.63 34.57 3.67
CA PHE A 580 22.22 33.88 2.44
C PHE A 580 22.01 32.38 2.68
N THR A 581 22.88 31.74 3.47
CA THR A 581 22.72 30.33 3.87
C THR A 581 21.42 30.12 4.65
N LEU A 582 21.15 30.97 5.64
CA LEU A 582 19.94 30.94 6.46
C LEU A 582 18.67 31.22 5.65
N ALA A 583 18.70 32.21 4.77
CA ALA A 583 17.60 32.59 3.90
C ALA A 583 17.26 31.45 2.91
N LEU A 584 18.27 30.89 2.24
CA LEU A 584 18.08 29.81 1.28
C LEU A 584 17.49 28.55 1.96
N THR A 585 18.09 28.13 3.07
CA THR A 585 17.64 26.93 3.80
C THR A 585 16.28 27.14 4.47
N GLY A 586 16.05 28.30 5.11
CA GLY A 586 14.81 28.63 5.79
C GLY A 586 13.63 28.82 4.86
N MET A 587 13.80 29.53 3.74
CA MET A 587 12.72 29.73 2.77
C MET A 587 12.35 28.44 2.05
N THR A 588 13.34 27.57 1.79
CA THR A 588 13.07 26.23 1.24
C THR A 588 12.21 25.39 2.18
N LEU A 589 12.42 25.47 3.50
CA LEU A 589 11.56 24.80 4.47
C LEU A 589 10.16 25.45 4.59
N LYS A 590 10.10 26.79 4.63
CA LYS A 590 8.83 27.54 4.72
C LYS A 590 7.91 27.22 3.56
N PHE A 591 8.46 27.17 2.34
CA PHE A 591 7.74 26.92 1.09
C PHE A 591 7.91 25.48 0.60
N SER A 592 8.00 24.49 1.50
CA SER A 592 8.26 23.07 1.17
C SER A 592 7.28 22.43 0.17
N TYR A 593 6.08 23.00 0.03
CA TYR A 593 5.08 22.59 -0.97
C TYR A 593 5.42 23.07 -2.39
N ALA A 594 6.26 24.10 -2.55
CA ALA A 594 6.58 24.66 -3.85
C ALA A 594 7.62 23.79 -4.60
N PRO A 595 7.46 23.58 -5.93
CA PRO A 595 8.38 22.76 -6.72
C PRO A 595 9.85 23.21 -6.65
N TRP A 596 10.08 24.53 -6.62
CA TRP A 596 11.44 25.09 -6.52
C TRP A 596 12.10 24.72 -5.19
N ALA A 597 11.35 24.68 -4.10
CA ALA A 597 11.87 24.33 -2.78
C ALA A 597 12.26 22.85 -2.73
N GLN A 598 11.44 21.97 -3.28
CA GLN A 598 11.75 20.55 -3.41
C GLN A 598 12.99 20.30 -4.28
N TRP A 599 13.18 21.11 -5.33
CA TRP A 599 14.39 21.05 -6.16
C TRP A 599 15.63 21.52 -5.41
N ILE A 600 15.57 22.67 -4.72
CA ILE A 600 16.70 23.19 -3.92
C ILE A 600 17.09 22.19 -2.82
N SER A 601 16.10 21.62 -2.13
CA SER A 601 16.33 20.57 -1.13
C SER A 601 17.11 19.40 -1.71
N ARG A 602 16.69 18.85 -2.85
CA ARG A 602 17.41 17.77 -3.53
C ARG A 602 18.82 18.18 -3.96
N ALA A 603 18.98 19.38 -4.52
CA ALA A 603 20.27 19.89 -4.98
C ALA A 603 21.28 20.11 -3.84
N LEU A 604 20.80 20.47 -2.63
CA LEU A 604 21.62 20.67 -1.44
C LEU A 604 21.84 19.39 -0.60
N GLY A 605 21.43 18.22 -1.09
CA GLY A 605 21.61 16.95 -0.38
C GLY A 605 20.53 16.63 0.66
N GLY A 606 19.32 17.17 0.48
CA GLY A 606 18.14 16.89 1.29
C GLY A 606 17.96 17.81 2.51
N SER A 607 16.84 17.61 3.21
CA SER A 607 16.45 18.40 4.39
C SER A 607 17.45 18.27 5.55
N GLU A 608 18.09 17.11 5.70
CA GLU A 608 19.07 16.85 6.76
C GLU A 608 20.32 17.73 6.58
N THR A 609 20.89 17.75 5.37
CA THR A 609 22.03 18.60 5.01
C THR A 609 21.67 20.07 5.15
N MET A 610 20.49 20.48 4.66
CA MET A 610 20.00 21.84 4.84
C MET A 610 19.87 22.22 6.32
N GLY A 611 19.40 21.32 7.18
CA GLY A 611 19.31 21.55 8.62
C GLY A 611 20.68 21.79 9.25
N VAL A 612 21.71 21.05 8.83
CA VAL A 612 23.10 21.28 9.26
C VAL A 612 23.59 22.65 8.80
N LEU A 613 23.43 22.99 7.52
CA LEU A 613 23.82 24.29 6.97
C LEU A 613 23.11 25.45 7.66
N HIS A 614 21.82 25.31 7.95
CA HIS A 614 21.02 26.32 8.65
C HIS A 614 21.58 26.58 10.05
N ARG A 615 21.89 25.52 10.82
CA ARG A 615 22.48 25.64 12.16
C ARG A 615 23.89 26.25 12.13
N LEU A 616 24.72 25.88 11.16
CA LEU A 616 26.04 26.48 10.98
C LEU A 616 25.94 27.98 10.65
N GLY A 617 24.98 28.37 9.81
CA GLY A 617 24.64 29.77 9.58
C GLY A 617 24.19 30.47 10.86
N GLY A 618 23.29 29.86 11.64
CA GLY A 618 22.82 30.44 12.91
C GLY A 618 23.95 30.65 13.91
N LEU A 619 24.82 29.66 14.10
CA LEU A 619 26.00 29.77 14.97
C LEU A 619 26.97 30.85 14.49
N THR A 620 27.19 30.94 13.18
CA THR A 620 28.05 31.97 12.59
C THR A 620 27.49 33.37 12.86
N LEU A 621 26.18 33.55 12.69
CA LEU A 621 25.51 34.82 12.97
C LEU A 621 25.58 35.20 14.45
N PHE A 622 25.37 34.25 15.37
CA PHE A 622 25.57 34.48 16.81
C PHE A 622 27.02 34.85 17.12
N ALA A 623 28.00 34.15 16.55
CA ALA A 623 29.41 34.46 16.76
C ALA A 623 29.75 35.88 16.31
N ILE A 624 29.27 36.30 15.13
CA ILE A 624 29.45 37.67 14.62
C ILE A 624 28.80 38.68 15.56
N PHE A 625 27.57 38.40 16.03
CA PHE A 625 26.87 39.26 16.98
C PHE A 625 27.70 39.48 18.26
N PHE A 626 28.20 38.42 18.89
CA PHE A 626 29.02 38.53 20.09
C PHE A 626 30.37 39.20 19.83
N VAL A 627 31.04 38.89 18.71
CA VAL A 627 32.29 39.55 18.29
C VAL A 627 32.07 41.05 18.09
N HIS A 628 30.92 41.44 17.53
CA HIS A 628 30.56 42.85 17.34
C HIS A 628 30.27 43.56 18.66
N ILE A 629 29.49 42.96 19.57
CA ILE A 629 29.27 43.49 20.93
C ILE A 629 30.60 43.66 21.67
N TRP A 630 31.49 42.67 21.58
CA TRP A 630 32.83 42.76 22.15
C TRP A 630 33.66 43.88 21.53
N GLY A 631 33.60 44.04 20.20
CA GLY A 631 34.26 45.13 19.48
C GLY A 631 33.79 46.51 19.94
N VAL A 632 32.47 46.70 20.13
CA VAL A 632 31.89 47.94 20.67
C VAL A 632 32.35 48.18 22.12
N ALA A 633 32.36 47.14 22.96
CA ALA A 633 32.83 47.24 24.34
C ALA A 633 34.34 47.57 24.43
N ARG A 634 35.14 47.04 23.50
CA ARG A 634 36.57 47.33 23.37
C ARG A 634 36.81 48.76 22.90
N ALA A 635 36.12 49.21 21.85
CA ALA A 635 36.21 50.59 21.35
C ALA A 635 35.85 51.61 22.44
N ARG A 636 34.84 51.31 23.28
CA ARG A 636 34.51 52.11 24.46
C ARG A 636 35.71 52.26 25.41
N ARG A 637 36.39 51.15 25.73
CA ARG A 637 37.55 51.14 26.64
C ARG A 637 38.73 51.92 26.06
N GLU A 638 39.02 51.74 24.77
CA GLU A 638 40.12 52.43 24.08
C GLU A 638 39.88 53.95 23.96
N LEU A 639 38.63 54.36 23.73
CA LEU A 639 38.25 55.78 23.64
C LEU A 639 38.07 56.47 25.01
N GLY A 640 38.13 55.73 26.12
CA GLY A 640 37.92 56.27 27.47
C GLY A 640 36.53 56.86 27.73
N ARG A 641 35.53 56.58 26.87
CA ARG A 641 34.19 57.18 26.94
C ARG A 641 33.25 56.39 27.87
N SER A 642 32.35 57.11 28.54
CA SER A 642 31.23 56.48 29.25
C SER A 642 30.22 55.88 28.27
N TRP A 643 29.45 54.86 28.70
CA TRP A 643 28.34 54.34 27.89
C TRP A 643 27.35 55.43 27.49
N LYS A 644 27.06 56.38 28.40
CA LYS A 644 26.18 57.52 28.11
C LYS A 644 26.71 58.34 26.93
N GLN A 645 27.99 58.73 26.96
CA GLN A 645 28.61 59.50 25.87
C GLN A 645 28.61 58.74 24.53
N MET A 646 28.81 57.42 24.55
CA MET A 646 28.83 56.60 23.33
C MET A 646 27.42 56.42 22.73
N LEU A 647 26.40 56.27 23.58
CA LEU A 647 25.02 56.02 23.15
C LEU A 647 24.25 57.31 22.79
N THR A 648 24.61 58.46 23.36
CA THR A 648 23.91 59.74 23.10
C THR A 648 24.70 60.71 22.20
N GLY A 649 25.97 60.39 21.89
CA GLY A 649 26.86 61.24 21.10
C GLY A 649 26.41 61.42 19.63
N PRO A 650 27.00 62.38 18.89
CA PRO A 650 26.74 62.63 17.46
C PRO A 650 26.89 61.38 16.59
N GLU A 651 27.86 60.54 16.91
CA GLU A 651 28.23 59.33 16.17
C GLU A 651 27.47 58.06 16.58
N THR A 652 26.41 58.20 17.38
CA THR A 652 25.64 57.04 17.84
C THR A 652 24.85 56.41 16.69
N ILE A 653 24.84 55.08 16.67
CA ILE A 653 23.99 54.28 15.79
C ILE A 653 22.55 54.16 16.32
N LEU A 654 22.29 54.61 17.56
CA LEU A 654 20.94 54.63 18.13
C LEU A 654 20.13 55.83 17.63
N PHE A 655 18.80 55.67 17.67
CA PHE A 655 17.87 56.75 17.36
C PHE A 655 17.92 57.87 18.40
N ARG A 656 17.85 59.10 17.90
CA ARG A 656 17.75 60.36 18.64
C ARG A 656 16.62 61.20 18.06
N TRP A 657 16.20 62.22 18.81
CA TRP A 657 15.22 63.21 18.31
C TRP A 657 15.65 63.90 17.01
N HIS A 658 16.95 64.01 16.75
CA HIS A 658 17.47 64.51 15.48
C HIS A 658 17.06 63.63 14.28
N ASP A 659 17.00 62.31 14.45
CA ASP A 659 16.63 61.37 13.38
C ASP A 659 15.17 61.53 12.96
N VAL A 660 14.27 61.87 13.90
CA VAL A 660 12.87 62.22 13.59
C VAL A 660 12.81 63.51 12.77
N LYS A 661 13.65 64.49 13.11
CA LYS A 661 13.76 65.74 12.33
C LYS A 661 14.30 65.45 10.92
N GLU A 662 15.34 64.63 10.79
CA GLU A 662 15.86 64.18 9.49
C GLU A 662 14.78 63.46 8.68
N PHE A 663 14.02 62.53 9.29
CA PHE A 663 12.93 61.83 8.62
C PHE A 663 11.86 62.79 8.07
N ILE A 664 11.40 63.75 8.86
CA ILE A 664 10.42 64.76 8.40
C ILE A 664 11.00 65.62 7.28
N GLN A 665 12.29 66.00 7.37
CA GLN A 665 12.96 66.74 6.32
C GLN A 665 13.12 65.90 5.04
N SER A 666 13.44 64.61 5.15
CA SER A 666 13.49 63.69 4.02
C SER A 666 12.12 63.51 3.37
N ALA A 667 11.06 63.37 4.16
CA ALA A 667 9.71 63.29 3.64
C ALA A 667 9.33 64.56 2.85
N ARG A 668 9.62 65.75 3.41
CA ARG A 668 9.45 67.01 2.68
C ARG A 668 10.29 67.07 1.40
N TRP A 669 11.54 66.62 1.46
CA TRP A 669 12.43 66.57 0.31
C TRP A 669 11.93 65.62 -0.79
N PHE A 670 11.39 64.44 -0.43
CA PHE A 670 10.82 63.50 -1.39
C PHE A 670 9.70 64.12 -2.21
N PHE A 671 8.84 64.94 -1.59
CA PHE A 671 7.75 65.65 -2.26
C PHE A 671 8.14 67.05 -2.79
N GLY A 672 9.44 67.40 -2.79
CA GLY A 672 9.92 68.69 -3.30
C GLY A 672 9.57 69.91 -2.43
N LEU A 673 9.10 69.70 -1.21
CA LEU A 673 8.68 70.74 -0.26
C LEU A 673 9.83 71.27 0.62
N GLY A 674 11.08 70.88 0.34
CA GLY A 674 12.25 71.32 1.08
C GLY A 674 13.59 70.80 0.52
N PRO A 675 14.72 71.35 0.98
CA PRO A 675 16.06 70.91 0.55
C PRO A 675 16.40 69.52 1.10
N ARG A 676 17.39 68.86 0.48
CA ARG A 676 17.94 67.58 0.97
C ARG A 676 18.50 67.77 2.40
N PRO A 677 18.17 66.88 3.36
CA PRO A 677 18.68 67.00 4.72
C PRO A 677 20.20 66.91 4.80
N LYS A 678 20.80 67.61 5.77
CA LYS A 678 22.23 67.51 6.05
C LYS A 678 22.53 66.28 6.90
N TYR A 679 22.59 65.11 6.26
CA TYR A 679 22.82 63.85 6.97
C TYR A 679 24.19 63.81 7.64
N GLY A 680 24.22 63.33 8.89
CA GLY A 680 25.44 62.96 9.61
C GLY A 680 25.96 61.56 9.24
N ARG A 681 26.90 61.04 10.03
CA ARG A 681 27.58 59.76 9.76
C ARG A 681 26.64 58.60 9.43
N TYR A 682 25.63 58.40 10.28
CA TYR A 682 24.57 57.43 10.08
C TYR A 682 23.23 58.14 9.87
N THR A 683 22.56 57.84 8.75
CA THR A 683 21.20 58.32 8.48
C THR A 683 20.18 57.53 9.30
N TYR A 684 18.97 58.08 9.48
CA TYR A 684 17.91 57.36 10.21
C TYR A 684 17.58 55.97 9.62
N TRP A 685 17.69 55.77 8.31
CA TRP A 685 17.45 54.45 7.70
C TRP A 685 18.64 53.50 7.88
N GLU A 686 19.89 53.98 7.84
CA GLU A 686 21.06 53.15 8.17
C GLU A 686 21.01 52.68 9.64
N LYS A 687 20.51 53.54 10.54
CA LYS A 687 20.26 53.17 11.95
C LYS A 687 19.13 52.16 12.08
N PHE A 688 18.06 52.32 11.31
CA PHE A 688 16.98 51.35 11.26
C PHE A 688 17.50 49.98 10.80
N ASP A 689 18.22 49.92 9.68
CA ASP A 689 18.80 48.67 9.14
C ASP A 689 19.67 47.97 10.18
N TYR A 690 20.54 48.73 10.88
CA TYR A 690 21.39 48.19 11.94
C TYR A 690 20.57 47.61 13.11
N LEU A 691 19.58 48.37 13.61
CA LEU A 691 18.76 47.94 14.74
C LEU A 691 17.82 46.79 14.38
N ALA A 692 17.31 46.76 13.14
CA ALA A 692 16.48 45.68 12.63
C ALA A 692 17.24 44.35 12.60
N VAL A 693 18.52 44.35 12.19
CA VAL A 693 19.36 43.14 12.26
C VAL A 693 19.57 42.70 13.71
N PHE A 694 19.83 43.62 14.63
CA PHE A 694 19.97 43.30 16.07
C PHE A 694 18.70 42.69 16.66
N TRP A 695 17.56 43.29 16.36
CA TRP A 695 16.25 42.77 16.72
C TRP A 695 16.04 41.36 16.15
N GLY A 696 16.31 41.19 14.85
CA GLY A 696 16.19 39.92 14.15
C GLY A 696 17.05 38.83 14.79
N VAL A 697 18.32 39.10 15.12
CA VAL A 697 19.18 38.11 15.80
C VAL A 697 18.62 37.72 17.17
N VAL A 698 18.03 38.65 17.92
CA VAL A 698 17.43 38.32 19.22
C VAL A 698 16.15 37.50 19.04
N VAL A 699 15.23 37.91 18.17
CA VAL A 699 13.93 37.24 17.98
C VAL A 699 14.08 35.92 17.24
N ILE A 700 14.68 35.91 16.05
CA ILE A 700 14.92 34.70 15.26
C ILE A 700 15.91 33.79 16.00
N GLY A 701 16.96 34.34 16.62
CA GLY A 701 17.94 33.55 17.35
C GLY A 701 17.35 32.86 18.57
N SER A 702 16.59 33.57 19.41
CA SER A 702 15.98 32.96 20.60
C SER A 702 14.92 31.91 20.24
N THR A 703 14.04 32.21 19.27
CA THR A 703 13.07 31.23 18.76
C THR A 703 13.77 30.04 18.07
N GLY A 704 14.86 30.28 17.34
CA GLY A 704 15.67 29.23 16.73
C GLY A 704 16.30 28.29 17.75
N LEU A 705 16.74 28.80 18.91
CA LEU A 705 17.23 27.98 20.02
C LEU A 705 16.12 27.12 20.63
N VAL A 706 14.90 27.65 20.75
CA VAL A 706 13.73 26.87 21.19
C VAL A 706 13.44 25.72 20.22
N LEU A 707 13.52 25.99 18.91
CA LEU A 707 13.29 24.97 17.86
C LEU A 707 14.44 23.97 17.73
N TRP A 708 15.68 24.36 18.03
CA TRP A 708 16.84 23.47 17.98
C TRP A 708 16.93 22.57 19.22
N PHE A 709 16.59 23.08 20.40
CA PHE A 709 16.64 22.32 21.66
C PHE A 709 15.25 22.21 22.33
N PRO A 710 14.22 21.72 21.64
CA PRO A 710 12.86 21.80 22.15
C PRO A 710 12.66 20.94 23.42
N GLU A 711 13.36 19.81 23.54
CA GLU A 711 13.36 18.94 24.73
C GLU A 711 13.93 19.63 25.98
N LEU A 712 14.88 20.56 25.80
CA LEU A 712 15.46 21.35 26.88
C LEU A 712 14.52 22.48 27.31
N PHE A 713 14.05 23.29 26.34
CA PHE A 713 13.22 24.46 26.62
C PHE A 713 11.85 24.10 27.18
N THR A 714 11.28 22.96 26.76
CA THR A 714 10.00 22.48 27.27
C THR A 714 10.05 21.96 28.71
N ARG A 715 11.22 21.84 29.34
CA ARG A 715 11.28 21.56 30.79
C ARG A 715 10.61 22.69 31.59
N PHE A 716 10.73 23.92 31.11
CA PHE A 716 10.14 25.10 31.75
C PHE A 716 9.02 25.74 30.92
N LEU A 717 9.08 25.73 29.58
CA LEU A 717 8.02 26.22 28.71
C LEU A 717 6.97 25.13 28.36
N PRO A 718 5.72 25.49 28.09
CA PRO A 718 4.71 24.53 27.61
C PRO A 718 4.99 24.10 26.15
N GLY A 719 4.52 22.92 25.73
CA GLY A 719 4.78 22.39 24.38
C GLY A 719 4.27 23.26 23.24
N TRP A 720 3.10 23.88 23.38
CA TRP A 720 2.55 24.82 22.39
C TRP A 720 3.47 26.04 22.12
N SER A 721 4.42 26.34 23.02
CA SER A 721 5.41 27.41 22.78
C SER A 721 6.32 27.10 21.59
N ILE A 722 6.51 25.82 21.26
CA ILE A 722 7.24 25.40 20.05
C ILE A 722 6.47 25.84 18.80
N ASN A 723 5.14 25.68 18.78
CA ASN A 723 4.28 26.14 17.68
C ASN A 723 4.39 27.67 17.50
N VAL A 724 4.33 28.43 18.60
CA VAL A 724 4.49 29.90 18.57
C VAL A 724 5.88 30.30 18.10
N ALA A 725 6.94 29.66 18.62
CA ALA A 725 8.31 29.90 18.18
C ALA A 725 8.47 29.62 16.67
N THR A 726 7.79 28.59 16.14
CA THR A 726 7.80 28.29 14.70
C THR A 726 7.20 29.43 13.88
N ILE A 727 6.07 30.00 14.31
CA ILE A 727 5.42 31.14 13.64
C ILE A 727 6.35 32.36 13.66
N VAL A 728 6.80 32.76 14.85
CA VAL A 728 7.64 33.96 15.03
C VAL A 728 8.96 33.82 14.26
N HIS A 729 9.63 32.68 14.35
CA HIS A 729 10.88 32.44 13.63
C HIS A 729 10.69 32.52 12.11
N SER A 730 9.64 31.86 11.60
CA SER A 730 9.36 31.76 10.17
C SER A 730 8.93 33.10 9.54
N ASP A 731 8.10 33.88 10.24
CA ASP A 731 7.58 35.14 9.73
C ASP A 731 8.57 36.29 9.91
N GLU A 732 9.30 36.34 11.02
CA GLU A 732 10.39 37.31 11.19
C GLU A 732 11.51 37.04 10.17
N ALA A 733 11.82 35.78 9.87
CA ALA A 733 12.77 35.44 8.82
C ALA A 733 12.28 35.89 7.44
N LEU A 734 10.99 35.73 7.13
CA LEU A 734 10.41 36.22 5.88
C LEU A 734 10.48 37.76 5.79
N LEU A 735 10.18 38.46 6.89
CA LEU A 735 10.34 39.91 6.99
C LEU A 735 11.80 40.32 6.77
N ALA A 736 12.76 39.67 7.41
CA ALA A 736 14.18 39.96 7.27
C ALA A 736 14.67 39.74 5.82
N VAL A 737 14.30 38.63 5.19
CA VAL A 737 14.63 38.34 3.78
C VAL A 737 13.99 39.37 2.84
N GLY A 738 12.70 39.63 3.03
CA GLY A 738 11.97 40.64 2.26
C GLY A 738 12.61 42.01 2.38
N PHE A 739 12.88 42.47 3.60
CA PHE A 739 13.46 43.77 3.87
C PHE A 739 14.89 43.90 3.31
N ILE A 740 15.74 42.89 3.53
CA ILE A 740 17.15 42.94 3.10
C ILE A 740 17.26 42.92 1.57
N PHE A 741 16.55 42.03 0.89
CA PHE A 741 16.68 41.88 -0.56
C PHE A 741 15.89 42.90 -1.38
N THR A 742 14.97 43.65 -0.76
CA THR A 742 14.24 44.72 -1.45
C THR A 742 14.71 46.10 -0.99
N ILE A 743 14.49 46.45 0.28
CA ILE A 743 14.69 47.81 0.80
C ILE A 743 16.17 48.10 1.08
N HIS A 744 16.87 47.20 1.77
CA HIS A 744 18.30 47.42 2.05
C HIS A 744 19.12 47.43 0.74
N PHE A 745 18.88 46.46 -0.15
CA PHE A 745 19.48 46.42 -1.49
C PHE A 745 19.08 47.64 -2.33
N PHE A 746 17.85 48.14 -2.21
CA PHE A 746 17.48 49.40 -2.83
C PHE A 746 18.32 50.56 -2.31
N ASN A 747 18.34 50.77 -0.99
CA ASN A 747 19.02 51.89 -0.33
C ASN A 747 20.52 51.96 -0.64
N THR A 748 21.13 50.83 -1.00
CA THR A 748 22.58 50.73 -1.20
C THR A 748 22.96 50.47 -2.67
N HIS A 749 22.27 49.58 -3.40
CA HIS A 749 22.73 49.10 -4.71
C HIS A 749 21.84 49.56 -5.89
N PHE A 750 20.51 49.60 -5.72
CA PHE A 750 19.56 49.88 -6.81
C PHE A 750 19.10 51.34 -6.96
N ARG A 751 19.62 52.27 -6.14
CA ARG A 751 19.28 53.69 -6.36
C ARG A 751 19.79 54.15 -7.74
N PRO A 752 18.97 54.81 -8.57
CA PRO A 752 19.38 55.27 -9.90
C PRO A 752 20.69 56.08 -9.93
N ASP A 753 20.97 56.85 -8.89
CA ASP A 753 22.18 57.66 -8.73
C ASP A 753 23.43 56.84 -8.37
N LYS A 754 23.28 55.60 -7.86
CA LYS A 754 24.38 54.68 -7.49
C LYS A 754 24.45 53.42 -8.37
N PHE A 755 23.47 53.18 -9.23
CA PHE A 755 23.40 52.02 -10.13
C PHE A 755 24.63 51.94 -11.06
N PRO A 756 25.25 50.78 -11.34
CA PRO A 756 24.76 49.43 -11.07
C PRO A 756 24.98 48.91 -9.65
N MET A 757 25.90 49.49 -8.88
CA MET A 757 26.20 49.03 -7.53
C MET A 757 27.09 50.03 -6.76
N ASP A 758 26.80 50.21 -5.47
CA ASP A 758 27.67 50.92 -4.54
C ASP A 758 28.74 49.95 -3.96
N PRO A 759 30.05 50.15 -4.26
CA PRO A 759 31.09 49.25 -3.81
C PRO A 759 31.59 49.55 -2.38
N VAL A 760 31.09 50.60 -1.70
CA VAL A 760 31.68 51.14 -0.47
C VAL A 760 31.77 50.11 0.66
N ILE A 761 30.82 49.19 0.80
CA ILE A 761 30.90 48.15 1.85
C ILE A 761 31.98 47.09 1.57
N PHE A 762 32.36 46.90 0.31
CA PHE A 762 33.39 45.95 -0.10
C PHE A 762 34.78 46.59 -0.17
N THR A 763 34.88 47.83 -0.68
CA THR A 763 36.14 48.58 -0.77
C THR A 763 36.47 49.30 0.53
N GLY A 764 35.47 49.68 1.34
CA GLY A 764 35.62 50.49 2.55
C GLY A 764 35.92 51.96 2.27
N GLN A 765 35.89 52.37 0.99
CA GLN A 765 36.33 53.68 0.52
C GLN A 765 35.23 54.34 -0.32
N VAL A 766 35.02 55.64 -0.12
CA VAL A 766 34.10 56.46 -0.91
C VAL A 766 34.84 57.67 -1.52
N PRO A 767 34.60 58.03 -2.78
CA PRO A 767 35.05 59.27 -3.37
C PRO A 767 34.79 60.51 -2.48
N LEU A 768 35.77 61.40 -2.29
CA LEU A 768 35.61 62.53 -1.37
C LEU A 768 34.46 63.48 -1.75
N GLU A 769 34.27 63.75 -3.05
CA GLU A 769 33.16 64.59 -3.52
C GLU A 769 31.78 63.92 -3.32
N GLU A 770 31.73 62.59 -3.43
CA GLU A 770 30.52 61.81 -3.14
C GLU A 770 30.21 61.80 -1.64
N PHE A 771 31.24 61.72 -0.80
CA PHE A 771 31.11 61.83 0.65
C PHE A 771 30.52 63.18 1.07
N LYS A 772 31.00 64.28 0.48
CA LYS A 772 30.45 65.63 0.73
C LYS A 772 28.96 65.73 0.37
N TYR A 773 28.57 65.12 -0.74
CA TYR A 773 27.19 65.15 -1.22
C TYR A 773 26.24 64.28 -0.38
N ASP A 774 26.66 63.06 -0.04
CA ASP A 774 25.82 62.11 0.69
C ASP A 774 25.77 62.36 2.19
N LYS A 775 26.87 62.83 2.77
CA LYS A 775 27.09 62.98 4.22
C LYS A 775 27.64 64.37 4.58
N PRO A 776 26.95 65.46 4.18
CA PRO A 776 27.45 66.82 4.37
C PRO A 776 27.66 67.17 5.86
N GLY A 777 26.86 66.62 6.77
CA GLY A 777 27.01 66.87 8.20
C GLY A 777 28.29 66.26 8.79
N GLU A 778 28.63 65.02 8.39
CA GLU A 778 29.88 64.38 8.83
C GLU A 778 31.11 65.07 8.22
N TYR A 779 31.02 65.48 6.95
CA TYR A 779 32.09 66.22 6.30
C TYR A 779 32.36 67.58 6.98
N GLU A 780 31.30 68.36 7.27
CA GLU A 780 31.42 69.65 7.98
C GLU A 780 32.07 69.47 9.37
N GLU A 781 31.72 68.41 10.11
CA GLU A 781 32.30 68.08 11.41
C GLU A 781 33.78 67.64 11.32
N LEU A 782 34.14 66.83 10.32
CA LEU A 782 35.53 66.39 10.11
C LEU A 782 36.46 67.53 9.70
N VAL A 783 35.97 68.46 8.89
CA VAL A 783 36.71 69.68 8.52
C VAL A 783 36.86 70.60 9.73
N ALA A 784 35.79 70.80 10.51
CA ALA A 784 35.82 71.64 11.70
C ALA A 784 36.74 71.07 12.80
N SER A 785 36.86 69.75 12.89
CA SER A 785 37.75 69.07 13.85
C SER A 785 39.18 68.86 13.36
N GLY A 786 39.49 69.14 12.09
CA GLY A 786 40.82 68.98 11.50
C GLY A 786 41.25 67.51 11.33
N ARG A 787 40.30 66.57 11.27
CA ARG A 787 40.57 65.12 11.22
C ARG A 787 40.35 64.49 9.84
N LEU A 788 40.02 65.29 8.83
CA LEU A 788 39.71 64.79 7.50
C LEU A 788 40.90 64.03 6.89
N GLU A 789 42.12 64.57 7.04
CA GLU A 789 43.36 64.02 6.50
C GLU A 789 43.72 62.64 7.08
N GLU A 790 43.33 62.35 8.33
CA GLU A 790 43.55 61.05 8.99
C GLU A 790 42.84 59.89 8.26
N HIS A 791 41.79 60.21 7.49
CA HIS A 791 40.90 59.25 6.87
C HIS A 791 41.02 59.21 5.34
N LEU A 792 41.92 59.99 4.75
CA LEU A 792 42.16 59.99 3.31
C LEU A 792 43.03 58.79 2.90
N VAL A 793 42.58 58.05 1.91
CA VAL A 793 43.22 56.83 1.40
C VAL A 793 43.33 56.85 -0.12
N GLU A 794 44.25 56.06 -0.65
CA GLU A 794 44.38 55.84 -2.10
C GLU A 794 43.32 54.86 -2.62
N ALA A 795 42.94 55.04 -3.89
CA ALA A 795 41.96 54.20 -4.56
C ALA A 795 42.47 52.76 -4.75
N PHE A 796 41.58 51.78 -4.63
CA PHE A 796 41.88 50.41 -5.04
C PHE A 796 42.19 50.31 -6.55
N PRO A 797 43.02 49.34 -6.97
CA PRO A 797 43.20 49.06 -8.38
C PRO A 797 41.86 48.74 -9.06
N LYS A 798 41.59 49.33 -10.24
CA LYS A 798 40.33 49.16 -10.99
C LYS A 798 39.93 47.69 -11.21
N LYS A 799 40.90 46.76 -11.28
CA LYS A 799 40.64 45.31 -11.38
C LYS A 799 40.00 44.73 -10.11
N VAL A 800 40.48 45.12 -8.94
CA VAL A 800 39.96 44.68 -7.64
C VAL A 800 38.56 45.23 -7.41
N GLU A 801 38.35 46.51 -7.74
CA GLU A 801 37.03 47.15 -7.67
C GLU A 801 36.00 46.44 -8.56
N ARG A 802 36.36 46.09 -9.81
CA ARG A 802 35.49 45.27 -10.68
C ARG A 802 35.15 43.92 -10.07
N GLY A 803 36.11 43.25 -9.45
CA GLY A 803 35.89 41.98 -8.76
C GLY A 803 34.82 42.08 -7.67
N PHE A 804 34.92 43.11 -6.82
CA PHE A 804 33.90 43.38 -5.79
C PHE A 804 32.52 43.69 -6.41
N LYS A 805 32.47 44.47 -7.49
CA LYS A 805 31.23 44.75 -8.22
C LYS A 805 30.57 43.49 -8.80
N THR A 806 31.36 42.61 -9.41
CA THR A 806 30.85 41.32 -9.92
C THR A 806 30.31 40.46 -8.79
N PHE A 807 31.05 40.33 -7.68
CA PHE A 807 30.61 39.55 -6.53
C PHE A 807 29.31 40.09 -5.92
N GLY A 808 29.24 41.42 -5.67
CA GLY A 808 28.03 42.03 -5.13
C GLY A 808 26.84 41.90 -6.07
N PHE A 809 27.05 42.00 -7.40
CA PHE A 809 25.98 41.80 -8.39
C PHE A 809 25.46 40.35 -8.42
N ILE A 810 26.34 39.36 -8.24
CA ILE A 810 25.95 37.95 -8.09
C ILE A 810 25.08 37.78 -6.84
N ALA A 811 25.52 38.29 -5.68
CA ALA A 811 24.75 38.23 -4.44
C ALA A 811 23.37 38.91 -4.59
N LEU A 812 23.35 40.08 -5.23
CA LEU A 812 22.15 40.84 -5.55
C LEU A 812 21.17 40.03 -6.41
N THR A 813 21.67 39.41 -7.48
CA THR A 813 20.85 38.58 -8.38
C THR A 813 20.28 37.39 -7.63
N VAL A 814 21.09 36.68 -6.84
CA VAL A 814 20.63 35.54 -6.03
C VAL A 814 19.53 35.97 -5.05
N GLY A 815 19.72 37.10 -4.36
CA GLY A 815 18.72 37.63 -3.41
C GLY A 815 17.40 37.99 -4.10
N LEU A 816 17.45 38.67 -5.25
CA LEU A 816 16.26 39.01 -6.04
C LEU A 816 15.57 37.78 -6.63
N THR A 817 16.33 36.79 -7.10
CA THR A 817 15.77 35.52 -7.55
C THR A 817 15.02 34.84 -6.41
N LEU A 818 15.56 34.84 -5.19
CA LEU A 818 14.87 34.27 -4.03
C LEU A 818 13.55 35.02 -3.74
N ILE A 819 13.54 36.35 -3.81
CA ILE A 819 12.30 37.14 -3.67
C ILE A 819 11.28 36.79 -4.75
N ALA A 820 11.70 36.66 -6.01
CA ALA A 820 10.80 36.26 -7.10
C ALA A 820 10.19 34.86 -6.85
N LEU A 821 10.99 33.90 -6.34
CA LEU A 821 10.51 32.57 -5.98
C LEU A 821 9.54 32.59 -4.80
N ILE A 822 9.78 33.45 -3.81
CA ILE A 822 8.87 33.67 -2.67
C ILE A 822 7.54 34.24 -3.15
N ILE A 823 7.56 35.29 -3.97
CA ILE A 823 6.36 35.91 -4.54
C ILE A 823 5.60 34.87 -5.39
N TYR A 824 6.31 34.10 -6.22
CA TYR A 824 5.71 33.01 -6.98
C TYR A 824 5.01 31.99 -6.06
N ALA A 825 5.68 31.58 -4.98
CA ALA A 825 5.11 30.62 -4.04
C ALA A 825 3.85 31.16 -3.35
N MET A 826 3.84 32.45 -2.98
CA MET A 826 2.70 33.08 -2.31
C MET A 826 1.51 33.33 -3.26
N LEU A 827 1.76 33.64 -4.54
CA LEU A 827 0.69 33.98 -5.49
C LEU A 827 0.13 32.78 -6.25
N PHE A 828 0.96 31.77 -6.54
CA PHE A 828 0.59 30.69 -7.48
C PHE A 828 0.68 29.29 -6.88
N ALA A 829 1.46 29.08 -5.82
CA ALA A 829 1.65 27.75 -5.23
C ALA A 829 0.95 27.58 -3.87
N TYR A 830 0.66 28.68 -3.15
CA TYR A 830 -0.15 28.65 -1.94
C TYR A 830 -1.61 28.40 -2.36
N ARG A 831 -2.13 27.22 -2.02
CA ARG A 831 -3.52 26.83 -2.23
C ARG A 831 -4.20 26.76 -0.88
#